data_AF-A0A1D3CRV6-F1
#
_entry.id   AF-A0A1D3CRV6-F1
#
_cell.length_a   1.000
_cell.length_b   1.000
_cell.length_c   1.000
_cell.angle_alpha   90.00
_cell.angle_beta   90.00
_cell.angle_gamma   90.00
#
_symmetry.space_group_name_H-M   'P 1'
#
loop_
_entity.id
_entity.type
_entity.pdbx_description
1 polymer ?
#
loop_
_entity_poly.entity_id
_entity_poly.type
_entity_poly.pdbx_seq_one_letter_code
_entity_poly.pdbx_strand_id
1 'polypeptide(L)'
;MPRLSGGHFSFADPHPPDSSGEAGVSTAAAPPSIKEALRRRLHNNTNITHNKKAHGILLSSSGPCLSHEVGECNHCSSGGRVTTRLFAEPSCPPKAPLVIAEGSPGSPAEGTAGHVQARSRWGLSRQQQRPLAAEELAAVAACEAAARRCLYAFLRVLRLCCLILTPIILFLFMWGPTLYTRLPPTLRQLSLFAFPGLRVFIPLPFPARSHPLSLCTGTQPGFFEALFSLHKGEEAPLSRRTGAGTGELPTVDALRAEFGEFRERAIEAPPLLLQHKEEFKKGLVKVDEGVFVALGFGLANCIILEGTEGVVVVDTMESTETMSEVWKAWTDYNQGQGKQHVKGIIYTHFHTDHTFGAAAIYEEGITEVHAHVLTKIEMEKVLTVTAGTTYRRGMRQFGVYIHSNDFVHAGIGPALRYSKGSGIGTVLPTHLMRGKRKTVRLAGLEMELIHAPGESRDQVIVWIQKKRLLIGADNLYKSLPNIYAIRGTETRDCNDWVASLDFMRSLRPEVLLLGHTRPLRGEAHIYATLTAYRDAIQYIHDQTVRLMNKGMTLNDIAQTVQLPRHLREDPFLQPLYGTVPWAVRAVFTHYMGWFSGAAEELTQLSTDEKAEGLVSLAGGFKALLQKGLDALSERRFQWALEIATAAHTLQPQSEFARELRVIALRALASVQTAAPARNWYLTAALEVEGSTRLMLSESQKSQVLQRLSVGQIFSLLPVRVNPEAAEALNAVILFRFAPTPANKTNNQQEKTEPLASEAPIVQTIDIKEQRDRQESEEQLQCVHIRRGVVYTRNTCEREPDIVVRTTAAAWLRILTRETGPVAAAARGDIILKGSLMLLVRSLAAIELDVD
;
A
#
# COMPACT_ATOMS: atom_id res chain seq x y z
N MET A 1 -54.13 -3.72 57.31
CA MET A 1 -54.41 -3.39 55.90
C MET A 1 -53.95 -1.96 55.63
N PRO A 2 -52.78 -1.76 54.99
CA PRO A 2 -52.20 -0.43 54.67
C PRO A 2 -52.46 -0.05 53.18
N ARG A 3 -52.27 1.19 52.65
CA ARG A 3 -51.33 2.32 52.92
C ARG A 3 -49.88 2.04 52.42
N LEU A 4 -49.07 2.97 51.90
CA LEU A 4 -49.19 4.44 51.66
C LEU A 4 -48.19 4.91 50.54
N SER A 5 -48.04 6.23 50.37
CA SER A 5 -47.05 7.05 49.58
C SER A 5 -45.60 6.51 49.43
N GLY A 6 -44.73 6.98 48.52
CA GLY A 6 -44.67 8.22 47.68
C GLY A 6 -43.54 9.18 48.13
N GLY A 7 -42.76 9.81 47.22
CA GLY A 7 -41.68 10.78 47.60
C GLY A 7 -40.70 11.23 46.48
N HIS A 8 -39.93 12.30 46.75
CA HIS A 8 -38.90 12.96 45.90
C HIS A 8 -37.61 13.25 46.72
N PHE A 9 -36.54 13.79 46.08
CA PHE A 9 -35.33 14.43 46.68
C PHE A 9 -34.33 13.48 47.40
N SER A 10 -33.11 13.86 47.81
CA SER A 10 -32.04 14.77 47.27
C SER A 10 -30.74 14.63 48.11
N PHE A 11 -29.61 15.13 47.59
CA PHE A 11 -28.27 15.41 48.19
C PHE A 11 -27.93 15.19 49.70
N ALA A 12 -26.66 14.77 49.93
CA ALA A 12 -25.71 15.19 51.00
C ALA A 12 -25.17 14.17 52.05
N ASP A 13 -23.92 14.40 52.45
CA ASP A 13 -22.98 13.74 53.41
C ASP A 13 -23.35 13.91 54.93
N PRO A 14 -22.77 13.20 55.96
CA PRO A 14 -21.32 13.13 56.27
C PRO A 14 -20.70 11.93 57.08
N HIS A 15 -19.37 12.06 57.36
CA HIS A 15 -18.38 11.27 58.15
C HIS A 15 -18.57 11.22 59.71
N PRO A 16 -17.64 10.67 60.58
CA PRO A 16 -16.63 9.55 60.57
C PRO A 16 -16.87 8.61 61.82
N PRO A 17 -15.93 8.16 62.74
CA PRO A 17 -14.48 7.80 62.75
C PRO A 17 -14.10 6.44 63.45
N ASP A 18 -12.78 6.16 63.59
CA ASP A 18 -12.04 5.44 64.70
C ASP A 18 -12.30 3.95 65.09
N SER A 19 -11.32 3.15 65.60
CA SER A 19 -9.83 3.29 65.70
C SER A 19 -9.10 1.97 66.09
N SER A 20 -7.75 2.01 66.04
CA SER A 20 -6.73 1.10 66.65
C SER A 20 -6.38 -0.24 65.94
N GLY A 21 -5.09 -0.65 65.84
CA GLY A 21 -3.85 0.07 66.21
C GLY A 21 -2.54 -0.69 65.91
N GLU A 22 -1.40 0.03 66.02
CA GLU A 22 0.00 -0.41 66.28
C GLU A 22 0.68 -1.53 65.44
N ALA A 23 1.98 -1.49 65.10
CA ALA A 23 3.02 -0.44 65.13
C ALA A 23 4.25 -0.88 64.28
N GLY A 24 5.23 0.01 64.06
CA GLY A 24 6.59 -0.38 63.62
C GLY A 24 7.17 0.39 62.42
N VAL A 25 8.25 1.15 62.64
CA VAL A 25 8.97 1.94 61.61
C VAL A 25 10.38 1.39 61.39
N SER A 26 10.80 1.24 60.13
CA SER A 26 12.22 1.27 59.73
C SER A 26 12.39 1.58 58.23
N THR A 27 13.61 1.89 57.79
CA THR A 27 13.88 2.56 56.50
C THR A 27 14.83 1.79 55.56
N ALA A 28 14.72 2.15 54.27
CA ALA A 28 15.73 2.04 53.21
C ALA A 28 16.17 0.66 52.66
N ALA A 29 16.00 0.49 51.34
CA ALA A 29 17.02 -0.08 50.44
C ALA A 29 16.71 0.31 48.98
N ALA A 30 17.75 0.55 48.16
CA ALA A 30 17.64 0.78 46.72
C ALA A 30 17.85 -0.54 45.93
N PRO A 31 17.32 -0.69 44.70
CA PRO A 31 17.46 -1.92 43.92
C PRO A 31 18.93 -2.22 43.52
N PRO A 32 19.35 -3.49 43.48
CA PRO A 32 20.75 -3.88 43.34
C PRO A 32 21.28 -3.80 41.90
N SER A 33 22.60 -3.62 41.77
CA SER A 33 23.27 -3.51 40.46
C SER A 33 23.40 -4.83 39.70
N ILE A 34 23.52 -4.72 38.37
CA ILE A 34 23.60 -5.83 37.39
C ILE A 34 24.74 -6.84 37.67
N LYS A 35 25.78 -6.46 38.44
CA LYS A 35 26.90 -7.36 38.77
C LYS A 35 26.50 -8.60 39.58
N GLU A 36 25.45 -8.52 40.40
CA GLU A 36 25.09 -9.63 41.29
C GLU A 36 24.32 -10.76 40.57
N ALA A 37 23.56 -10.42 39.52
CA ALA A 37 22.80 -11.39 38.72
C ALA A 37 23.71 -12.36 37.95
N LEU A 38 24.89 -11.91 37.52
CA LEU A 38 25.83 -12.72 36.73
C LEU A 38 26.57 -13.79 37.54
N ARG A 39 26.68 -13.65 38.87
CA ARG A 39 27.33 -14.67 39.73
C ARG A 39 26.47 -15.91 39.96
N ARG A 40 25.14 -15.80 39.89
CA ARG A 40 24.21 -16.91 40.17
C ARG A 40 24.02 -17.92 39.02
N ARG A 41 24.78 -17.81 37.93
CA ARG A 41 24.61 -18.64 36.71
C ARG A 41 25.81 -19.53 36.36
N LEU A 42 26.78 -19.68 37.27
CA LEU A 42 28.08 -20.36 37.01
C LEU A 42 28.46 -21.45 38.02
N HIS A 43 27.57 -21.86 38.93
CA HIS A 43 27.74 -23.05 39.79
C HIS A 43 26.48 -23.92 39.71
N ASN A 44 26.70 -25.24 39.86
CA ASN A 44 25.77 -26.35 39.62
C ASN A 44 25.45 -26.57 38.11
N ASN A 45 25.67 -27.73 37.50
CA ASN A 45 26.29 -28.96 38.03
C ASN A 45 27.08 -29.70 36.95
N THR A 46 28.27 -30.17 37.31
CA THR A 46 29.01 -31.25 36.63
C THR A 46 29.16 -32.40 37.61
N ASN A 47 28.93 -33.64 37.16
CA ASN A 47 29.62 -34.89 37.58
C ASN A 47 28.87 -36.14 37.04
N ILE A 48 29.52 -37.00 36.22
CA ILE A 48 30.19 -38.29 36.57
C ILE A 48 29.22 -39.48 36.53
N THR A 49 29.48 -40.67 35.95
CA THR A 49 30.40 -41.17 34.89
C THR A 49 29.90 -42.57 34.46
N HIS A 50 30.27 -43.10 33.28
CA HIS A 50 31.06 -44.36 33.23
C HIS A 50 31.73 -44.65 31.87
N ASN A 51 32.92 -45.25 31.97
CA ASN A 51 34.02 -45.29 31.00
C ASN A 51 34.15 -46.67 30.29
N LYS A 52 34.54 -46.69 29.00
CA LYS A 52 35.56 -47.65 28.46
C LYS A 52 35.99 -47.37 27.00
N LYS A 53 37.29 -47.07 26.82
CA LYS A 53 38.28 -47.40 25.73
C LYS A 53 37.81 -47.49 24.25
N ALA A 54 38.57 -47.07 23.20
CA ALA A 54 39.80 -46.27 22.98
C ALA A 54 40.02 -46.17 21.43
N HIS A 55 40.92 -45.40 20.78
CA HIS A 55 42.02 -44.50 21.19
C HIS A 55 41.70 -43.02 20.78
N GLY A 56 42.41 -42.18 19.98
CA GLY A 56 43.64 -42.22 19.15
C GLY A 56 43.35 -41.97 17.65
N ILE A 57 44.06 -41.17 16.83
CA ILE A 57 45.25 -40.27 16.96
C ILE A 57 44.91 -39.01 16.10
N LEU A 58 44.93 -37.75 16.60
CA LEU A 58 46.07 -36.77 16.64
C LEU A 58 46.62 -36.44 15.23
N LEU A 59 46.95 -35.21 14.76
CA LEU A 59 47.29 -33.84 15.25
C LEU A 59 46.79 -32.81 14.17
N SER A 60 46.96 -31.47 14.19
CA SER A 60 47.03 -30.34 15.17
C SER A 60 47.10 -29.02 14.31
N SER A 61 47.39 -27.77 14.73
CA SER A 61 47.66 -27.05 16.00
C SER A 61 47.60 -25.51 15.77
N SER A 62 47.34 -24.74 16.84
CA SER A 62 47.88 -23.39 17.17
C SER A 62 47.82 -22.18 16.19
N GLY A 63 47.32 -21.03 16.71
CA GLY A 63 47.70 -19.66 16.30
C GLY A 63 49.01 -19.19 16.98
N PRO A 64 49.20 -17.91 17.41
CA PRO A 64 48.19 -16.91 17.81
C PRO A 64 48.45 -15.46 17.30
N CYS A 65 47.95 -14.44 18.02
CA CYS A 65 47.91 -13.00 17.67
C CYS A 65 49.12 -12.17 18.15
N LEU A 66 49.19 -10.89 17.70
CA LEU A 66 49.79 -9.64 18.27
C LEU A 66 50.27 -8.73 17.09
N SER A 67 50.65 -7.45 17.22
CA SER A 67 49.91 -6.24 17.68
C SER A 67 50.80 -4.99 17.49
N HIS A 68 50.20 -3.80 17.31
CA HIS A 68 50.81 -2.45 17.38
C HIS A 68 51.72 -1.90 16.23
N GLU A 69 51.43 -0.63 15.92
CA GLU A 69 52.27 0.55 15.63
C GLU A 69 53.09 0.79 14.33
N VAL A 70 52.62 1.85 13.66
CA VAL A 70 53.27 2.96 12.91
C VAL A 70 54.80 3.12 13.05
N GLY A 71 55.46 3.34 11.90
CA GLY A 71 56.79 3.95 11.78
C GLY A 71 57.05 4.40 10.33
N GLU A 72 57.65 5.59 10.13
CA GLU A 72 57.76 6.23 8.80
C GLU A 72 59.17 6.22 8.18
N CYS A 73 59.21 6.66 6.90
CA CYS A 73 60.33 7.39 6.26
C CYS A 73 61.58 6.63 5.74
N ASN A 74 61.57 6.45 4.40
CA ASN A 74 62.33 7.28 3.43
C ASN A 74 63.40 6.63 2.50
N HIS A 75 63.35 7.13 1.25
CA HIS A 75 64.40 7.24 0.22
C HIS A 75 64.84 6.03 -0.65
N CYS A 76 64.47 6.14 -1.94
CA CYS A 76 65.31 6.07 -3.16
C CYS A 76 66.18 4.81 -3.47
N SER A 77 66.25 4.30 -4.72
CA SER A 77 65.61 4.72 -5.98
C SER A 77 65.74 3.66 -7.11
N SER A 78 65.07 3.93 -8.25
CA SER A 78 65.25 3.29 -9.58
C SER A 78 64.62 1.90 -9.83
N GLY A 79 64.39 1.58 -11.12
CA GLY A 79 63.71 0.38 -11.61
C GLY A 79 62.19 0.57 -11.77
N GLY A 80 61.60 0.23 -12.93
CA GLY A 80 60.17 0.48 -13.14
C GLY A 80 59.51 -0.24 -14.31
N ARG A 81 58.18 -0.04 -14.40
CA ARG A 81 57.19 -0.63 -15.32
C ARG A 81 56.82 -2.10 -15.04
N VAL A 82 55.56 -2.53 -15.22
CA VAL A 82 54.24 -1.85 -15.24
C VAL A 82 53.23 -2.92 -14.79
N THR A 83 52.28 -2.58 -13.92
CA THR A 83 51.13 -3.45 -13.60
C THR A 83 49.84 -2.65 -13.56
N THR A 84 48.76 -3.24 -14.06
CA THR A 84 47.45 -2.61 -14.21
C THR A 84 46.75 -2.31 -12.88
N ARG A 85 46.37 -1.04 -12.69
CA ARG A 85 45.19 -0.65 -11.90
C ARG A 85 44.32 0.24 -12.79
N LEU A 86 43.08 -0.16 -13.02
CA LEU A 86 42.07 0.69 -13.66
C LEU A 86 41.06 1.11 -12.60
N PHE A 87 40.98 2.42 -12.41
CA PHE A 87 39.95 3.17 -11.68
C PHE A 87 39.79 2.87 -10.18
N ALA A 88 40.50 3.68 -9.38
CA ALA A 88 39.99 4.22 -8.13
C ALA A 88 39.54 5.69 -8.36
N GLU A 89 38.85 6.27 -7.37
CA GLU A 89 38.14 7.56 -7.46
C GLU A 89 39.02 8.82 -7.33
N PRO A 90 38.53 10.01 -7.73
CA PRO A 90 39.10 11.30 -7.34
C PRO A 90 38.43 11.88 -6.08
N SER A 91 39.12 11.84 -4.95
CA SER A 91 38.71 12.50 -3.69
C SER A 91 39.00 14.02 -3.71
N CYS A 92 38.14 14.83 -3.07
CA CYS A 92 38.25 16.30 -3.03
C CYS A 92 38.88 16.83 -1.71
N PRO A 93 39.75 17.87 -1.71
CA PRO A 93 40.41 18.40 -0.50
C PRO A 93 39.60 19.49 0.27
N PRO A 94 39.93 19.78 1.55
CA PRO A 94 39.12 20.64 2.44
C PRO A 94 39.71 22.04 2.79
N LYS A 95 38.93 22.84 3.57
CA LYS A 95 39.20 24.19 4.18
C LYS A 95 38.85 25.40 3.27
N ALA A 96 38.30 26.54 3.75
CA ALA A 96 37.71 26.98 5.04
C ALA A 96 36.71 28.18 4.80
N PRO A 97 36.17 28.94 5.79
CA PRO A 97 34.90 29.68 5.65
C PRO A 97 34.99 31.10 5.04
N LEU A 98 33.81 31.69 4.75
CA LEU A 98 33.63 33.13 4.49
C LEU A 98 32.39 33.70 5.22
N VAL A 99 32.25 35.03 5.22
CA VAL A 99 31.47 35.83 6.19
C VAL A 99 30.18 36.43 5.59
N ILE A 100 29.25 36.83 6.47
CA ILE A 100 27.96 37.50 6.19
C ILE A 100 28.17 38.89 5.56
N ALA A 101 27.29 39.26 4.60
CA ALA A 101 27.03 40.65 4.22
C ALA A 101 25.57 40.79 3.70
N GLU A 102 24.95 41.95 3.92
CA GLU A 102 23.57 42.27 3.54
C GLU A 102 23.50 43.14 2.26
N GLY A 103 22.33 43.22 1.60
CA GLY A 103 22.12 44.19 0.51
C GLY A 103 20.84 44.01 -0.32
N SER A 104 20.02 45.07 -0.38
CA SER A 104 18.80 45.26 -1.21
C SER A 104 18.59 46.77 -1.42
N PRO A 105 17.72 47.27 -2.31
CA PRO A 105 17.09 46.72 -3.53
C PRO A 105 17.24 47.65 -4.78
N GLY A 106 16.60 47.35 -5.92
CA GLY A 106 16.50 48.32 -7.05
C GLY A 106 15.72 47.82 -8.29
N SER A 107 14.89 48.71 -8.88
CA SER A 107 13.97 48.52 -10.03
C SER A 107 13.74 49.88 -10.72
N PRO A 108 13.00 50.02 -11.87
CA PRO A 108 12.80 49.15 -13.04
C PRO A 108 13.12 49.88 -14.39
N ALA A 109 12.87 49.27 -15.56
CA ALA A 109 12.79 49.95 -16.87
C ALA A 109 11.94 49.15 -17.89
N GLU A 110 11.47 49.82 -18.96
CA GLU A 110 10.44 49.35 -19.91
C GLU A 110 11.00 48.90 -21.28
N GLY A 111 10.21 48.23 -22.14
CA GLY A 111 10.65 47.85 -23.50
C GLY A 111 9.68 47.00 -24.35
N THR A 112 8.93 47.65 -25.23
CA THR A 112 7.86 47.15 -26.13
C THR A 112 8.14 45.93 -27.07
N ALA A 113 7.18 44.99 -27.07
CA ALA A 113 6.50 44.31 -28.20
C ALA A 113 7.23 43.85 -29.51
N GLY A 114 6.95 42.60 -29.92
CA GLY A 114 7.15 42.09 -31.30
C GLY A 114 6.68 40.63 -31.49
N HIS A 115 5.83 40.35 -32.49
CA HIS A 115 5.28 38.99 -32.77
C HIS A 115 6.00 38.28 -33.92
N VAL A 116 6.14 36.94 -33.85
CA VAL A 116 5.88 35.96 -34.94
C VAL A 116 5.93 34.50 -34.40
N GLN A 117 5.48 33.52 -35.19
CA GLN A 117 4.92 32.23 -34.76
C GLN A 117 5.90 31.08 -34.42
N ALA A 118 5.65 30.45 -33.26
CA ALA A 118 5.63 29.02 -32.94
C ALA A 118 6.40 27.97 -33.80
N ARG A 119 7.25 27.16 -33.13
CA ARG A 119 6.90 25.78 -32.68
C ARG A 119 7.92 25.23 -31.65
N SER A 120 7.57 24.13 -30.98
CA SER A 120 8.08 23.79 -29.64
C SER A 120 9.16 22.69 -29.58
N ARG A 121 10.20 22.94 -28.77
CA ARG A 121 10.94 21.91 -28.00
C ARG A 121 11.35 22.48 -26.63
N TRP A 122 11.12 21.67 -25.59
CA TRP A 122 11.73 21.66 -24.26
C TRP A 122 12.59 22.88 -23.84
N GLY A 123 12.08 23.66 -22.88
CA GLY A 123 12.83 24.74 -22.21
C GLY A 123 12.66 24.70 -20.69
N LEU A 124 13.76 24.49 -19.97
CA LEU A 124 13.86 24.81 -18.54
C LEU A 124 13.89 26.34 -18.33
N SER A 125 13.43 26.82 -17.19
CA SER A 125 13.31 28.25 -16.89
C SER A 125 14.67 28.97 -16.88
N ARG A 126 14.89 29.87 -17.83
CA ARG A 126 16.08 30.75 -17.88
C ARG A 126 15.96 31.93 -16.89
N GLN A 127 16.32 31.68 -15.64
CA GLN A 127 17.04 32.65 -14.82
C GLN A 127 18.30 31.97 -14.28
N GLN A 128 19.38 32.73 -14.10
CA GLN A 128 20.73 32.24 -13.77
C GLN A 128 21.37 31.30 -14.82
N GLN A 129 21.73 31.86 -15.98
CA GLN A 129 22.91 31.42 -16.73
C GLN A 129 23.84 32.61 -16.90
N ARG A 130 24.98 32.63 -16.19
CA ARG A 130 26.11 33.51 -16.56
C ARG A 130 26.70 32.98 -17.87
N PRO A 131 27.19 33.85 -18.78
CA PRO A 131 28.07 33.38 -19.84
C PRO A 131 29.36 32.84 -19.20
N LEU A 132 29.75 31.62 -19.61
CA LEU A 132 31.04 31.05 -19.26
C LEU A 132 32.16 31.89 -19.90
N ALA A 133 33.30 32.00 -19.21
CA ALA A 133 34.47 32.71 -19.73
C ALA A 133 35.03 32.00 -20.98
N ALA A 134 35.77 32.75 -21.80
CA ALA A 134 36.39 32.20 -23.02
C ALA A 134 37.33 31.00 -22.74
N GLU A 135 37.96 30.99 -21.56
CA GLU A 135 38.84 29.91 -21.08
C GLU A 135 38.05 28.63 -20.74
N GLU A 136 36.85 28.75 -20.18
CA GLU A 136 35.97 27.61 -19.87
C GLU A 136 35.44 26.95 -21.15
N LEU A 137 35.08 27.76 -22.15
CA LEU A 137 34.73 27.29 -23.50
C LEU A 137 35.91 26.57 -24.18
N ALA A 138 37.13 27.08 -24.04
CA ALA A 138 38.34 26.44 -24.53
C ALA A 138 38.61 25.09 -23.82
N ALA A 139 38.42 25.02 -22.50
CA ALA A 139 38.58 23.80 -21.71
C ALA A 139 37.57 22.71 -22.11
N VAL A 140 36.29 23.08 -22.33
CA VAL A 140 35.26 22.15 -22.83
C VAL A 140 35.62 21.62 -24.23
N ALA A 141 36.03 22.49 -25.16
CA ALA A 141 36.45 22.08 -26.50
C ALA A 141 37.70 21.18 -26.49
N ALA A 142 38.67 21.45 -25.62
CA ALA A 142 39.86 20.61 -25.44
C ALA A 142 39.51 19.22 -24.88
N CYS A 143 38.58 19.16 -23.92
CA CYS A 143 38.07 17.92 -23.35
C CYS A 143 37.33 17.07 -24.40
N GLU A 144 36.45 17.68 -25.20
CA GLU A 144 35.75 16.96 -26.28
C GLU A 144 36.73 16.45 -27.36
N ALA A 145 37.73 17.25 -27.72
CA ALA A 145 38.80 16.83 -28.62
C ALA A 145 39.68 15.70 -28.05
N ALA A 146 39.82 15.59 -26.73
CA ALA A 146 40.48 14.45 -26.08
C ALA A 146 39.59 13.19 -26.11
N ALA A 147 38.31 13.31 -25.76
CA ALA A 147 37.34 12.22 -25.79
C ALA A 147 37.19 11.60 -27.19
N ARG A 148 37.05 12.45 -28.22
CA ARG A 148 37.02 12.01 -29.64
C ARG A 148 38.29 11.24 -30.04
N ARG A 149 39.48 11.68 -29.61
CA ARG A 149 40.75 10.99 -29.87
C ARG A 149 40.83 9.63 -29.18
N CYS A 150 40.37 9.52 -27.93
CA CYS A 150 40.31 8.24 -27.21
C CYS A 150 39.35 7.25 -27.89
N LEU A 151 38.17 7.72 -28.32
CA LEU A 151 37.20 6.89 -29.06
C LEU A 151 37.77 6.38 -30.39
N TYR A 152 38.46 7.23 -31.16
CA TYR A 152 39.13 6.80 -32.40
C TYR A 152 40.26 5.79 -32.16
N ALA A 153 41.01 5.91 -31.06
CA ALA A 153 42.02 4.92 -30.67
C ALA A 153 41.39 3.57 -30.32
N PHE A 154 40.33 3.58 -29.49
CA PHE A 154 39.57 2.37 -29.14
C PHE A 154 38.98 1.66 -30.38
N LEU A 155 38.34 2.42 -31.28
CA LEU A 155 37.76 1.87 -32.52
C LEU A 155 38.83 1.32 -33.48
N ARG A 156 40.04 1.88 -33.51
CA ARG A 156 41.18 1.31 -34.25
C ARG A 156 41.63 -0.02 -33.66
N VAL A 157 41.78 -0.12 -32.33
CA VAL A 157 42.14 -1.37 -31.65
C VAL A 157 41.07 -2.43 -31.88
N LEU A 158 39.79 -2.10 -31.70
CA LEU A 158 38.66 -3.00 -31.93
C LEU A 158 38.65 -3.54 -33.38
N ARG A 159 38.84 -2.65 -34.38
CA ARG A 159 38.92 -3.05 -35.80
C ARG A 159 40.11 -3.97 -36.09
N LEU A 160 41.27 -3.74 -35.44
CA LEU A 160 42.44 -4.61 -35.56
C LEU A 160 42.18 -6.00 -34.93
N CYS A 161 41.58 -6.03 -33.74
CA CYS A 161 41.15 -7.28 -33.09
C CYS A 161 40.17 -8.06 -33.96
N CYS A 162 39.17 -7.40 -34.56
CA CYS A 162 38.25 -8.07 -35.50
C CYS A 162 39.00 -8.65 -36.71
N LEU A 163 39.93 -7.90 -37.32
CA LEU A 163 40.70 -8.37 -38.48
C LEU A 163 41.60 -9.59 -38.17
N ILE A 164 42.10 -9.70 -36.94
CA ILE A 164 42.93 -10.83 -36.49
C ILE A 164 42.05 -12.02 -36.05
N LEU A 165 41.01 -11.78 -35.27
CA LEU A 165 40.19 -12.85 -34.67
C LEU A 165 39.21 -13.49 -35.66
N THR A 166 38.66 -12.73 -36.61
CA THR A 166 37.71 -13.27 -37.61
C THR A 166 38.27 -14.46 -38.41
N PRO A 167 39.45 -14.37 -39.05
CA PRO A 167 40.01 -15.52 -39.78
C PRO A 167 40.39 -16.69 -38.85
N ILE A 168 40.81 -16.43 -37.61
CA ILE A 168 41.09 -17.48 -36.62
C ILE A 168 39.81 -18.23 -36.23
N ILE A 169 38.72 -17.50 -35.96
CA ILE A 169 37.41 -18.07 -35.63
C ILE A 169 36.85 -18.86 -36.82
N LEU A 170 36.92 -18.31 -38.03
CA LEU A 170 36.49 -19.02 -39.25
C LEU A 170 37.32 -20.29 -39.50
N PHE A 171 38.64 -20.24 -39.30
CA PHE A 171 39.50 -21.42 -39.41
C PHE A 171 39.12 -22.50 -38.37
N LEU A 172 38.93 -22.11 -37.10
CA LEU A 172 38.49 -23.03 -36.04
C LEU A 172 37.08 -23.60 -36.30
N PHE A 173 36.17 -22.82 -36.88
CA PHE A 173 34.82 -23.28 -37.19
C PHE A 173 34.79 -24.25 -38.40
N MET A 174 35.57 -23.96 -39.46
CA MET A 174 35.64 -24.82 -40.65
C MET A 174 36.47 -26.10 -40.44
N TRP A 175 37.60 -26.00 -39.73
CA TRP A 175 38.58 -27.10 -39.63
C TRP A 175 38.65 -27.75 -38.25
N GLY A 176 38.15 -27.10 -37.20
CA GLY A 176 38.15 -27.61 -35.83
C GLY A 176 37.53 -29.00 -35.68
N PRO A 177 36.32 -29.28 -36.20
CA PRO A 177 35.72 -30.62 -36.15
C PRO A 177 36.59 -31.69 -36.84
N THR A 178 37.20 -31.35 -37.98
CA THR A 178 38.06 -32.24 -38.78
C THR A 178 39.41 -32.51 -38.12
N LEU A 179 39.96 -31.52 -37.41
CA LEU A 179 41.17 -31.69 -36.59
C LEU A 179 40.86 -32.50 -35.31
N TYR A 180 39.75 -32.19 -34.63
CA TYR A 180 39.33 -32.85 -33.40
C TYR A 180 39.02 -34.34 -33.60
N THR A 181 38.37 -34.69 -34.72
CA THR A 181 38.09 -36.10 -35.08
C THR A 181 39.35 -36.90 -35.45
N ARG A 182 40.48 -36.25 -35.73
CA ARG A 182 41.79 -36.89 -35.95
C ARG A 182 42.67 -37.02 -34.69
N LEU A 183 42.32 -36.36 -33.58
CA LEU A 183 43.06 -36.51 -32.32
C LEU A 183 42.91 -37.92 -31.71
N PRO A 184 43.94 -38.47 -31.02
CA PRO A 184 43.79 -39.65 -30.17
C PRO A 184 42.67 -39.50 -29.13
N PRO A 185 41.91 -40.57 -28.79
CA PRO A 185 40.77 -40.48 -27.87
C PRO A 185 41.11 -39.89 -26.48
N THR A 186 42.30 -40.20 -25.96
CA THR A 186 42.82 -39.69 -24.68
C THR A 186 42.99 -38.16 -24.69
N LEU A 187 43.51 -37.59 -25.78
CA LEU A 187 43.67 -36.15 -25.94
C LEU A 187 42.32 -35.42 -26.11
N ARG A 188 41.33 -36.07 -26.76
CA ARG A 188 39.96 -35.52 -26.83
C ARG A 188 39.34 -35.37 -25.43
N GLN A 189 39.43 -36.41 -24.59
CA GLN A 189 38.90 -36.36 -23.22
C GLN A 189 39.60 -35.28 -22.36
N LEU A 190 40.92 -35.13 -22.46
CA LEU A 190 41.68 -34.07 -21.80
C LEU A 190 41.23 -32.66 -22.25
N SER A 191 41.03 -32.45 -23.55
CA SER A 191 40.62 -31.13 -24.09
C SER A 191 39.24 -30.67 -23.59
N LEU A 192 38.31 -31.61 -23.37
CA LEU A 192 36.97 -31.34 -22.83
C LEU A 192 36.97 -30.98 -21.33
N PHE A 193 38.07 -31.24 -20.62
CA PHE A 193 38.31 -30.77 -19.25
C PHE A 193 39.02 -29.41 -19.20
N ALA A 194 39.99 -29.19 -20.10
CA ALA A 194 40.79 -27.97 -20.10
C ALA A 194 40.05 -26.73 -20.64
N PHE A 195 39.15 -26.89 -21.62
CA PHE A 195 38.47 -25.77 -22.29
C PHE A 195 36.94 -25.99 -22.41
N PRO A 196 36.15 -25.64 -21.37
CA PRO A 196 34.70 -25.85 -21.36
C PRO A 196 33.95 -25.23 -22.55
N GLY A 197 34.46 -24.12 -23.10
CA GLY A 197 33.85 -23.40 -24.23
C GLY A 197 33.78 -24.17 -25.56
N LEU A 198 34.60 -25.21 -25.76
CA LEU A 198 34.52 -26.02 -26.99
C LEU A 198 33.21 -26.82 -27.11
N ARG A 199 32.46 -27.01 -26.03
CA ARG A 199 31.18 -27.73 -26.04
C ARG A 199 30.11 -27.10 -26.93
N VAL A 200 30.24 -25.82 -27.28
CA VAL A 200 29.29 -25.10 -28.14
C VAL A 200 29.40 -25.49 -29.62
N PHE A 201 30.52 -26.09 -30.04
CA PHE A 201 30.86 -26.30 -31.46
C PHE A 201 30.89 -27.78 -31.90
N ILE A 202 30.42 -28.71 -31.07
CA ILE A 202 30.44 -30.15 -31.35
C ILE A 202 29.01 -30.73 -31.24
N PRO A 203 28.36 -31.09 -32.36
CA PRO A 203 27.08 -31.79 -32.31
C PRO A 203 27.29 -33.23 -31.82
N LEU A 204 26.82 -33.54 -30.61
CA LEU A 204 26.79 -34.90 -30.08
C LEU A 204 25.48 -35.60 -30.52
N PRO A 205 25.53 -36.78 -31.15
CA PRO A 205 24.33 -37.58 -31.36
C PRO A 205 23.82 -38.13 -30.02
N PHE A 206 22.51 -38.04 -29.77
CA PHE A 206 21.88 -38.57 -28.57
C PHE A 206 21.93 -40.11 -28.54
N PRO A 207 22.48 -40.74 -27.48
CA PRO A 207 22.13 -42.11 -27.12
C PRO A 207 20.85 -42.11 -26.26
N ALA A 208 19.88 -42.94 -26.62
CA ALA A 208 18.69 -43.17 -25.78
C ALA A 208 19.10 -43.81 -24.43
N ARG A 209 18.49 -43.35 -23.32
CA ARG A 209 18.73 -43.92 -21.99
C ARG A 209 17.81 -45.11 -21.72
N SER A 210 18.36 -46.32 -21.77
CA SER A 210 17.85 -47.46 -21.01
C SER A 210 18.30 -47.40 -19.55
N HIS A 211 17.49 -47.94 -18.64
CA HIS A 211 17.88 -48.17 -17.24
C HIS A 211 18.88 -49.34 -17.12
N PRO A 212 19.70 -49.39 -16.06
CA PRO A 212 19.32 -50.25 -14.91
C PRO A 212 19.71 -49.70 -13.52
N LEU A 213 19.34 -50.46 -12.47
CA LEU A 213 19.71 -50.31 -11.04
C LEU A 213 19.12 -49.06 -10.34
N SER A 214 18.43 -49.14 -9.19
CA SER A 214 18.20 -50.21 -8.21
C SER A 214 19.44 -50.79 -7.52
N LEU A 215 19.90 -50.11 -6.46
CA LEU A 215 20.35 -50.68 -5.17
C LEU A 215 21.00 -49.57 -4.32
N CYS A 216 20.36 -49.17 -3.21
CA CYS A 216 20.91 -48.52 -1.99
C CYS A 216 19.79 -47.88 -1.14
N THR A 217 18.87 -48.69 -0.62
CA THR A 217 17.90 -48.23 0.41
C THR A 217 18.60 -48.07 1.76
N GLY A 218 18.98 -46.84 2.11
CA GLY A 218 19.83 -46.56 3.28
C GLY A 218 19.68 -45.15 3.87
N THR A 219 18.53 -44.51 3.70
CA THR A 219 18.25 -43.16 4.23
C THR A 219 17.51 -43.23 5.57
N GLN A 220 18.12 -42.70 6.63
CA GLN A 220 17.41 -42.39 7.87
C GLN A 220 16.38 -41.26 7.65
N PRO A 221 15.26 -41.22 8.40
CA PRO A 221 14.22 -40.20 8.22
C PRO A 221 14.71 -38.81 8.65
N GLY A 222 15.05 -37.98 7.66
CA GLY A 222 15.63 -36.65 7.87
C GLY A 222 14.60 -35.52 7.94
N PHE A 223 14.27 -35.08 9.16
CA PHE A 223 13.88 -33.71 9.55
C PHE A 223 12.60 -33.07 8.95
N PHE A 224 12.08 -33.51 7.81
CA PHE A 224 10.96 -32.84 7.11
C PHE A 224 9.59 -32.96 7.82
N GLU A 225 9.36 -34.00 8.62
CA GLU A 225 8.10 -34.14 9.40
C GLU A 225 8.01 -33.15 10.58
N ALA A 226 9.15 -32.60 11.04
CA ALA A 226 9.19 -31.72 12.20
C ALA A 226 8.51 -30.37 11.97
N LEU A 227 8.50 -29.86 10.72
CA LEU A 227 7.97 -28.54 10.39
C LEU A 227 6.44 -28.49 10.19
N PHE A 228 5.78 -29.64 10.01
CA PHE A 228 4.31 -29.75 10.02
C PHE A 228 3.74 -30.11 11.39
N SER A 229 4.57 -30.39 12.40
CA SER A 229 4.13 -30.97 13.68
C SER A 229 3.77 -29.94 14.77
N LEU A 230 3.79 -28.64 14.48
CA LEU A 230 3.41 -27.58 15.45
C LEU A 230 1.91 -27.22 15.48
N HIS A 231 1.06 -27.96 14.76
CA HIS A 231 -0.40 -27.92 14.89
C HIS A 231 -1.04 -29.32 14.89
N LYS A 232 -0.32 -30.33 15.43
CA LYS A 232 -0.94 -31.59 15.82
C LYS A 232 -1.60 -31.46 17.20
N GLY A 233 -2.80 -30.88 17.21
CA GLY A 233 -3.85 -31.45 18.07
C GLY A 233 -4.21 -32.83 17.53
N GLU A 234 -4.59 -33.77 18.40
CA GLU A 234 -4.95 -35.14 17.99
C GLU A 234 -6.38 -35.21 17.43
N GLU A 235 -6.63 -34.46 16.35
CA GLU A 235 -7.80 -34.68 15.50
C GLU A 235 -7.56 -35.92 14.65
N ALA A 236 -8.34 -36.97 14.88
CA ALA A 236 -8.37 -38.11 13.98
C ALA A 236 -8.75 -37.65 12.56
N PRO A 237 -8.17 -38.23 11.49
CA PRO A 237 -8.65 -37.96 10.14
C PRO A 237 -10.11 -38.38 10.06
N LEU A 238 -10.98 -37.48 9.57
CA LEU A 238 -12.35 -37.81 9.16
C LEU A 238 -12.30 -39.11 8.35
N SER A 239 -13.12 -40.08 8.72
CA SER A 239 -12.95 -41.47 8.29
C SER A 239 -12.85 -41.54 6.77
N ARG A 240 -11.66 -41.92 6.26
CA ARG A 240 -11.43 -42.05 4.82
C ARG A 240 -12.58 -42.83 4.21
N ARG A 241 -13.24 -42.25 3.20
CA ARG A 241 -14.25 -42.93 2.37
C ARG A 241 -13.57 -44.05 1.56
N THR A 242 -13.18 -45.14 2.22
CA THR A 242 -12.63 -46.36 1.62
C THR A 242 -13.77 -47.16 0.98
N GLY A 243 -14.41 -46.57 -0.02
CA GLY A 243 -15.59 -47.12 -0.66
C GLY A 243 -15.78 -46.55 -2.06
N ALA A 244 -15.63 -47.39 -3.06
CA ALA A 244 -16.21 -47.17 -4.39
C ALA A 244 -17.74 -47.37 -4.28
N GLY A 245 -18.41 -46.44 -3.60
CA GLY A 245 -19.84 -46.50 -3.31
C GLY A 245 -20.67 -45.89 -4.43
N THR A 246 -21.46 -46.73 -5.10
CA THR A 246 -22.62 -46.46 -6.00
C THR A 246 -22.48 -45.48 -7.18
N GLY A 247 -21.54 -44.54 -7.18
CA GLY A 247 -21.41 -43.50 -8.21
C GLY A 247 -22.40 -42.34 -8.07
N GLU A 248 -23.14 -42.28 -6.96
CA GLU A 248 -24.06 -41.18 -6.63
C GLU A 248 -23.46 -40.23 -5.58
N LEU A 249 -23.67 -38.93 -5.78
CA LEU A 249 -23.31 -37.91 -4.79
C LEU A 249 -24.25 -38.01 -3.57
N PRO A 250 -23.77 -37.67 -2.35
CA PRO A 250 -24.66 -37.50 -1.21
C PRO A 250 -25.68 -36.38 -1.45
N THR A 251 -26.77 -36.35 -0.67
CA THR A 251 -27.70 -35.21 -0.71
C THR A 251 -27.04 -33.94 -0.16
N VAL A 252 -27.60 -32.78 -0.51
CA VAL A 252 -27.11 -31.48 -0.01
C VAL A 252 -27.16 -31.42 1.52
N ASP A 253 -28.18 -32.01 2.15
CA ASP A 253 -28.30 -32.06 3.61
C ASP A 253 -27.35 -33.09 4.26
N ALA A 254 -27.02 -34.19 3.58
CA ALA A 254 -25.96 -35.08 4.04
C ALA A 254 -24.58 -34.40 3.96
N LEU A 255 -24.32 -33.61 2.91
CA LEU A 255 -23.10 -32.79 2.80
C LEU A 255 -23.04 -31.73 3.93
N ARG A 256 -24.16 -31.09 4.27
CA ARG A 256 -24.25 -30.14 5.41
C ARG A 256 -24.03 -30.82 6.76
N ALA A 257 -24.43 -32.07 6.92
CA ALA A 257 -24.25 -32.84 8.15
C ALA A 257 -22.83 -33.42 8.29
N GLU A 258 -22.18 -33.79 7.19
CA GLU A 258 -20.80 -34.30 7.15
C GLU A 258 -19.75 -33.21 7.43
N PHE A 259 -20.10 -31.93 7.18
CA PHE A 259 -19.24 -30.76 7.38
C PHE A 259 -19.96 -29.62 8.15
N GLY A 260 -20.68 -29.98 9.21
CA GLY A 260 -21.47 -29.06 10.03
C GLY A 260 -20.65 -27.94 10.67
N GLU A 261 -19.39 -28.21 11.00
CA GLU A 261 -18.39 -27.27 11.53
C GLU A 261 -18.09 -26.10 10.57
N PHE A 262 -18.39 -26.28 9.27
CA PHE A 262 -18.30 -25.25 8.24
C PHE A 262 -19.67 -24.70 7.80
N ARG A 263 -20.72 -24.95 8.61
CA ARG A 263 -22.11 -24.49 8.40
C ARG A 263 -22.74 -23.82 9.63
N GLU A 264 -22.26 -24.09 10.84
CA GLU A 264 -22.75 -23.48 12.07
C GLU A 264 -22.46 -21.97 12.19
N ARG A 265 -23.20 -21.26 13.06
CA ARG A 265 -23.24 -19.78 13.16
C ARG A 265 -22.05 -19.14 13.90
N ALA A 266 -20.92 -19.83 13.95
CA ALA A 266 -19.67 -19.37 14.54
C ALA A 266 -18.50 -20.22 14.02
N ILE A 267 -18.00 -19.90 12.83
CA ILE A 267 -16.83 -20.58 12.26
C ILE A 267 -15.62 -20.33 13.16
N GLU A 268 -15.00 -21.38 13.70
CA GLU A 268 -13.84 -21.27 14.60
C GLU A 268 -12.71 -20.44 13.97
N ALA A 269 -11.93 -19.76 14.81
CA ALA A 269 -10.83 -18.88 14.39
C ALA A 269 -9.51 -19.31 15.04
N PRO A 270 -8.35 -19.21 14.34
CA PRO A 270 -7.08 -19.64 14.90
C PRO A 270 -6.75 -18.89 16.21
N PRO A 271 -6.19 -19.56 17.25
CA PRO A 271 -5.93 -18.93 18.54
C PRO A 271 -5.08 -17.65 18.47
N LEU A 272 -4.14 -17.56 17.53
CA LEU A 272 -3.33 -16.36 17.26
C LEU A 272 -4.18 -15.14 16.84
N LEU A 273 -5.23 -15.37 16.02
CA LEU A 273 -6.18 -14.34 15.60
C LEU A 273 -7.08 -13.91 16.77
N LEU A 274 -7.56 -14.86 17.58
CA LEU A 274 -8.37 -14.57 18.76
C LEU A 274 -7.60 -13.76 19.81
N GLN A 275 -6.32 -14.09 20.05
CA GLN A 275 -5.45 -13.37 20.99
C GLN A 275 -5.14 -11.94 20.54
N HIS A 276 -4.97 -11.70 19.24
CA HIS A 276 -4.64 -10.37 18.71
C HIS A 276 -5.77 -9.34 18.89
N LYS A 277 -7.01 -9.77 19.15
CA LYS A 277 -8.13 -8.90 19.56
C LYS A 277 -7.80 -8.02 20.77
N GLU A 278 -6.92 -8.46 21.66
CA GLU A 278 -6.46 -7.70 22.83
C GLU A 278 -5.68 -6.43 22.46
N GLU A 279 -5.09 -6.37 21.26
CA GLU A 279 -4.43 -5.19 20.72
C GLU A 279 -5.43 -4.02 20.52
N PHE A 280 -6.70 -4.36 20.25
CA PHE A 280 -7.76 -3.43 19.85
C PHE A 280 -8.74 -3.06 20.98
N LYS A 281 -8.40 -3.33 22.24
CA LYS A 281 -9.24 -2.91 23.39
C LYS A 281 -9.43 -1.40 23.37
N LYS A 282 -10.67 -0.98 23.12
CA LYS A 282 -11.06 0.41 22.92
C LYS A 282 -10.78 1.28 24.15
N GLY A 283 -10.19 2.45 23.93
CA GLY A 283 -9.95 3.43 24.98
C GLY A 283 -9.09 4.61 24.53
N LEU A 284 -9.27 5.76 25.18
CA LEU A 284 -8.41 6.92 25.02
C LEU A 284 -7.18 6.77 25.93
N VAL A 285 -5.99 6.69 25.34
CA VAL A 285 -4.72 6.51 26.07
C VAL A 285 -3.97 7.84 26.07
N LYS A 286 -3.79 8.44 27.25
CA LYS A 286 -2.81 9.53 27.44
C LYS A 286 -1.41 8.94 27.39
N VAL A 287 -0.64 9.28 26.36
CA VAL A 287 0.73 8.78 26.16
C VAL A 287 1.76 9.73 26.76
N ASP A 288 1.50 11.03 26.71
CA ASP A 288 2.37 12.06 27.27
C ASP A 288 1.52 13.29 27.68
N GLU A 289 2.13 14.30 28.29
CA GLU A 289 1.50 15.61 28.51
C GLU A 289 1.04 16.21 27.17
N GLY A 290 -0.27 16.45 27.03
CA GLY A 290 -0.87 16.95 25.80
C GLY A 290 -0.87 15.96 24.63
N VAL A 291 -0.69 14.65 24.85
CA VAL A 291 -0.66 13.65 23.77
C VAL A 291 -1.54 12.45 24.09
N PHE A 292 -2.53 12.21 23.24
CA PHE A 292 -3.52 11.14 23.38
C PHE A 292 -3.63 10.30 22.11
N VAL A 293 -3.96 9.02 22.27
CA VAL A 293 -4.30 8.11 21.17
C VAL A 293 -5.63 7.43 21.48
N ALA A 294 -6.60 7.58 20.59
CA ALA A 294 -7.86 6.87 20.65
C ALA A 294 -7.72 5.51 19.97
N LEU A 295 -7.49 4.47 20.78
CA LEU A 295 -7.34 3.10 20.31
C LEU A 295 -8.71 2.43 20.16
N GLY A 296 -8.90 1.63 19.11
CA GLY A 296 -10.03 0.71 18.96
C GLY A 296 -11.41 1.35 18.82
N PHE A 297 -11.49 2.64 18.48
CA PHE A 297 -12.76 3.32 18.15
C PHE A 297 -13.27 2.99 16.73
N GLY A 298 -12.36 2.61 15.84
CA GLY A 298 -12.59 2.24 14.45
C GLY A 298 -11.39 1.46 13.93
N LEU A 299 -11.20 1.35 12.62
CA LEU A 299 -10.10 0.58 12.01
C LEU A 299 -8.73 1.19 12.34
N ALA A 300 -8.61 2.51 12.17
CA ALA A 300 -7.44 3.30 12.53
C ALA A 300 -7.49 3.79 13.99
N ASN A 301 -6.34 4.27 14.44
CA ASN A 301 -6.20 5.13 15.60
C ASN A 301 -6.38 6.59 15.17
N CYS A 302 -6.92 7.43 16.07
CA CYS A 302 -6.83 8.88 15.95
C CYS A 302 -5.89 9.41 17.04
N ILE A 303 -5.01 10.34 16.70
CA ILE A 303 -4.02 10.93 17.62
C ILE A 303 -4.36 12.39 17.86
N ILE A 304 -4.45 12.79 19.13
CA ILE A 304 -4.85 14.14 19.54
C ILE A 304 -3.69 14.80 20.29
N LEU A 305 -3.29 15.98 19.82
CA LEU A 305 -2.17 16.76 20.32
C LEU A 305 -2.67 18.11 20.84
N GLU A 306 -2.51 18.37 22.12
CA GLU A 306 -2.94 19.61 22.78
C GLU A 306 -1.83 20.65 22.74
N GLY A 307 -2.15 21.83 22.20
CA GLY A 307 -1.22 22.96 22.09
C GLY A 307 -1.55 24.12 23.03
N THR A 308 -0.79 25.21 22.93
CA THR A 308 -1.09 26.45 23.66
C THR A 308 -2.35 27.15 23.15
N GLU A 309 -2.70 27.00 21.86
CA GLU A 309 -3.74 27.79 21.17
C GLU A 309 -4.96 26.96 20.68
N GLY A 310 -4.97 25.65 20.94
CA GLY A 310 -6.01 24.74 20.44
C GLY A 310 -5.53 23.29 20.41
N VAL A 311 -6.09 22.49 19.51
CA VAL A 311 -5.74 21.09 19.28
C VAL A 311 -5.27 20.86 17.84
N VAL A 312 -4.37 19.91 17.65
CA VAL A 312 -4.07 19.28 16.36
C VAL A 312 -4.48 17.81 16.41
N VAL A 313 -5.20 17.35 15.40
CA VAL A 313 -5.58 15.94 15.22
C VAL A 313 -4.74 15.34 14.08
N VAL A 314 -4.20 14.15 14.29
CA VAL A 314 -3.51 13.36 13.26
C VAL A 314 -4.34 12.11 13.00
N ASP A 315 -4.79 12.01 11.75
CA ASP A 315 -5.79 11.06 11.23
C ASP A 315 -7.17 11.09 11.91
N THR A 316 -8.22 10.83 11.12
CA THR A 316 -9.59 11.26 11.42
C THR A 316 -10.65 10.15 11.31
N MET A 317 -10.27 8.89 11.46
CA MET A 317 -11.17 7.71 11.43
C MET A 317 -11.90 7.46 10.09
N GLU A 318 -12.60 6.31 10.00
CA GLU A 318 -13.31 5.85 8.80
C GLU A 318 -14.70 6.47 8.55
N SER A 319 -15.24 7.26 9.50
CA SER A 319 -16.53 7.94 9.33
C SER A 319 -16.73 9.12 10.28
N THR A 320 -17.71 9.98 9.99
CA THR A 320 -18.09 11.07 10.91
C THR A 320 -18.53 10.56 12.28
N GLU A 321 -19.18 9.41 12.37
CA GLU A 321 -19.67 8.84 13.64
C GLU A 321 -18.50 8.35 14.51
N THR A 322 -17.51 7.70 13.90
CA THR A 322 -16.32 7.21 14.63
C THR A 322 -15.45 8.36 15.13
N MET A 323 -15.23 9.39 14.30
CA MET A 323 -14.53 10.61 14.74
C MET A 323 -15.31 11.39 15.80
N SER A 324 -16.66 11.46 15.69
CA SER A 324 -17.50 12.06 16.74
C SER A 324 -17.40 11.29 18.06
N GLU A 325 -17.34 9.95 18.02
CA GLU A 325 -17.17 9.12 19.22
C GLU A 325 -15.80 9.33 19.89
N VAL A 326 -14.73 9.47 19.09
CA VAL A 326 -13.39 9.83 19.57
C VAL A 326 -13.37 11.23 20.18
N TRP A 327 -13.93 12.21 19.48
CA TRP A 327 -13.94 13.61 19.92
C TRP A 327 -14.72 13.79 21.22
N LYS A 328 -15.86 13.10 21.35
CA LYS A 328 -16.61 13.04 22.61
C LYS A 328 -15.76 12.43 23.73
N ALA A 329 -15.10 11.28 23.50
CA ALA A 329 -14.30 10.62 24.54
C ALA A 329 -13.13 11.46 25.04
N TRP A 330 -12.48 12.25 24.17
CA TRP A 330 -11.46 13.23 24.58
C TRP A 330 -12.04 14.44 25.31
N THR A 331 -13.19 14.96 24.86
CA THR A 331 -13.90 16.06 25.53
C THR A 331 -14.38 15.65 26.93
N ASP A 332 -14.91 14.43 27.07
CA ASP A 332 -15.32 13.83 28.35
C ASP A 332 -14.12 13.68 29.30
N TYR A 333 -12.98 13.16 28.81
CA TYR A 333 -11.75 13.00 29.59
C TYR A 333 -11.26 14.35 30.15
N ASN A 334 -11.30 15.40 29.34
CA ASN A 334 -10.94 16.76 29.72
C ASN A 334 -12.08 17.54 30.43
N GLN A 335 -13.17 16.88 30.83
CA GLN A 335 -14.31 17.49 31.53
C GLN A 335 -14.92 18.70 30.81
N GLY A 336 -14.81 18.75 29.47
CA GLY A 336 -15.18 19.91 28.65
C GLY A 336 -14.23 21.11 28.71
N GLN A 337 -13.22 21.09 29.60
CA GLN A 337 -12.24 22.17 29.83
C GLN A 337 -11.08 22.17 28.80
N GLY A 338 -11.00 21.13 27.95
CA GLY A 338 -10.04 21.05 26.85
C GLY A 338 -10.27 22.16 25.82
N LYS A 339 -9.22 22.54 25.08
CA LYS A 339 -9.30 23.61 24.07
C LYS A 339 -10.03 23.08 22.83
N GLN A 340 -11.32 23.39 22.73
CA GLN A 340 -12.23 22.73 21.78
C GLN A 340 -12.00 23.08 20.30
N HIS A 341 -11.17 24.09 19.98
CA HIS A 341 -10.87 24.45 18.59
C HIS A 341 -9.79 23.59 17.96
N VAL A 342 -10.12 22.90 16.87
CA VAL A 342 -9.15 22.12 16.08
C VAL A 342 -8.48 23.06 15.08
N LYS A 343 -7.25 23.47 15.39
CA LYS A 343 -6.46 24.37 14.53
C LYS A 343 -5.79 23.64 13.37
N GLY A 344 -5.54 22.34 13.52
CA GLY A 344 -4.91 21.52 12.50
C GLY A 344 -5.48 20.11 12.44
N ILE A 345 -5.73 19.62 11.24
CA ILE A 345 -5.83 18.20 10.91
C ILE A 345 -4.60 17.86 10.07
N ILE A 346 -3.91 16.77 10.39
CA ILE A 346 -2.86 16.20 9.56
C ILE A 346 -3.36 14.83 9.09
N TYR A 347 -3.48 14.64 7.78
CA TYR A 347 -3.60 13.29 7.22
C TYR A 347 -2.20 12.73 7.00
N THR A 348 -1.94 11.54 7.53
CA THR A 348 -0.71 10.81 7.25
C THR A 348 -0.71 10.30 5.80
N HIS A 349 -1.84 9.78 5.31
CA HIS A 349 -1.98 9.27 3.95
C HIS A 349 -3.45 9.17 3.47
N PHE A 350 -3.65 8.77 2.21
CA PHE A 350 -4.95 8.81 1.52
C PHE A 350 -6.00 7.78 1.97
N HIS A 351 -5.65 6.84 2.85
CA HIS A 351 -6.56 5.74 3.19
C HIS A 351 -7.82 6.23 3.93
N THR A 352 -8.92 5.52 3.68
CA THR A 352 -10.28 5.97 4.03
C THR A 352 -10.46 6.08 5.53
N ASP A 353 -9.88 5.13 6.26
CA ASP A 353 -9.82 5.03 7.71
C ASP A 353 -8.99 6.13 8.41
N HIS A 354 -8.26 6.95 7.64
CA HIS A 354 -7.50 8.10 8.14
C HIS A 354 -8.15 9.44 7.75
N THR A 355 -9.07 9.43 6.78
CA THR A 355 -9.51 10.64 6.05
C THR A 355 -11.03 10.82 5.94
N PHE A 356 -11.85 9.91 6.49
CA PHE A 356 -13.30 9.92 6.29
C PHE A 356 -14.10 10.53 7.44
N GLY A 357 -13.56 10.75 8.64
CA GLY A 357 -14.30 11.40 9.73
C GLY A 357 -14.05 12.90 9.93
N ALA A 358 -13.12 13.50 9.19
CA ALA A 358 -12.67 14.89 9.38
C ALA A 358 -13.78 15.95 9.57
N ALA A 359 -14.89 15.87 8.83
CA ALA A 359 -16.01 16.81 8.93
C ALA A 359 -16.74 16.80 10.30
N ALA A 360 -16.49 15.81 11.16
CA ALA A 360 -16.98 15.81 12.55
C ALA A 360 -16.25 16.82 13.46
N ILE A 361 -15.07 17.30 13.05
CA ILE A 361 -14.17 18.17 13.84
C ILE A 361 -13.57 19.34 13.03
N TYR A 362 -14.04 19.56 11.80
CA TYR A 362 -13.52 20.62 10.93
C TYR A 362 -14.32 21.91 11.10
N GLU A 363 -13.63 23.00 11.45
CA GLU A 363 -14.17 24.34 11.56
C GLU A 363 -13.72 25.20 10.37
N GLU A 364 -14.66 25.61 9.51
CA GLU A 364 -14.33 26.41 8.32
C GLU A 364 -13.70 27.76 8.71
N GLY A 365 -12.57 28.09 8.06
CA GLY A 365 -11.78 29.30 8.38
C GLY A 365 -10.94 29.21 9.66
N ILE A 366 -11.00 28.10 10.41
CA ILE A 366 -10.25 27.88 11.67
C ILE A 366 -9.31 26.67 11.57
N THR A 367 -9.72 25.59 10.90
CA THR A 367 -8.94 24.34 10.80
C THR A 367 -8.10 24.29 9.52
N GLU A 368 -6.77 24.23 9.65
CA GLU A 368 -5.88 23.89 8.54
C GLU A 368 -5.85 22.36 8.31
N VAL A 369 -5.91 21.89 7.06
CA VAL A 369 -5.83 20.45 6.74
C VAL A 369 -4.55 20.17 5.94
N HIS A 370 -3.59 19.50 6.57
CA HIS A 370 -2.25 19.24 6.04
C HIS A 370 -2.13 17.82 5.49
N ALA A 371 -1.52 17.69 4.31
CA ALA A 371 -1.20 16.38 3.71
C ALA A 371 -0.03 16.50 2.71
N HIS A 372 0.47 15.37 2.21
CA HIS A 372 1.37 15.39 1.04
C HIS A 372 0.57 15.63 -0.26
N VAL A 373 1.22 16.18 -1.28
CA VAL A 373 0.58 16.43 -2.59
C VAL A 373 0.04 15.16 -3.25
N LEU A 374 0.70 14.02 -3.02
CA LEU A 374 0.24 12.72 -3.53
C LEU A 374 -1.02 12.22 -2.80
N THR A 375 -1.23 12.60 -1.54
CA THR A 375 -2.41 12.21 -0.76
C THR A 375 -3.69 12.67 -1.45
N LYS A 376 -3.73 13.94 -1.86
CA LYS A 376 -4.87 14.48 -2.63
C LYS A 376 -5.10 13.71 -3.93
N ILE A 377 -4.04 13.35 -4.65
CA ILE A 377 -4.12 12.65 -5.96
C ILE A 377 -4.67 11.23 -5.79
N GLU A 378 -4.22 10.50 -4.78
CA GLU A 378 -4.71 9.13 -4.52
C GLU A 378 -6.13 9.14 -3.90
N MET A 379 -6.48 10.11 -3.05
CA MET A 379 -7.86 10.34 -2.60
C MET A 379 -8.81 10.55 -3.79
N GLU A 380 -8.44 11.42 -4.74
CA GLU A 380 -9.21 11.68 -5.96
C GLU A 380 -9.45 10.39 -6.76
N LYS A 381 -8.39 9.61 -7.01
CA LYS A 381 -8.39 8.34 -7.77
C LYS A 381 -9.19 7.20 -7.10
N VAL A 382 -9.22 7.15 -5.77
CA VAL A 382 -10.04 6.21 -4.99
C VAL A 382 -11.52 6.60 -5.03
N LEU A 383 -11.84 7.88 -4.84
CA LEU A 383 -13.21 8.39 -4.84
C LEU A 383 -13.84 8.45 -6.24
N THR A 384 -13.03 8.40 -7.30
CA THR A 384 -13.49 8.46 -8.69
C THR A 384 -13.26 7.15 -9.47
N VAL A 385 -12.10 7.02 -10.11
CA VAL A 385 -11.78 6.03 -11.16
C VAL A 385 -11.97 4.58 -10.68
N THR A 386 -11.66 4.29 -9.42
CA THR A 386 -11.65 2.92 -8.88
C THR A 386 -12.79 2.61 -7.90
N ALA A 387 -13.68 3.57 -7.63
CA ALA A 387 -14.57 3.57 -6.48
C ALA A 387 -15.34 2.26 -6.24
N GLY A 388 -16.06 1.74 -7.25
CA GLY A 388 -16.84 0.49 -7.10
C GLY A 388 -15.99 -0.75 -6.86
N THR A 389 -14.86 -0.88 -7.58
CA THR A 389 -13.92 -2.00 -7.39
C THR A 389 -13.26 -1.95 -6.02
N THR A 390 -12.78 -0.78 -5.60
CA THR A 390 -12.18 -0.54 -4.29
C THR A 390 -13.18 -0.79 -3.17
N TYR A 391 -14.44 -0.36 -3.35
CA TYR A 391 -15.52 -0.62 -2.39
C TYR A 391 -15.85 -2.11 -2.25
N ARG A 392 -16.25 -2.78 -3.35
CA ARG A 392 -16.60 -4.22 -3.35
C ARG A 392 -15.50 -5.07 -2.71
N ARG A 393 -14.24 -4.81 -3.05
CA ARG A 393 -13.09 -5.57 -2.55
C ARG A 393 -12.66 -5.16 -1.14
N GLY A 394 -12.85 -3.89 -0.76
CA GLY A 394 -12.64 -3.41 0.62
C GLY A 394 -13.63 -4.03 1.60
N MET A 395 -14.92 -4.10 1.25
CA MET A 395 -15.94 -4.72 2.09
C MET A 395 -15.65 -6.20 2.38
N ARG A 396 -15.09 -6.95 1.42
CA ARG A 396 -14.57 -8.31 1.62
C ARG A 396 -13.36 -8.35 2.54
N GLN A 397 -12.35 -7.52 2.28
CA GLN A 397 -11.11 -7.50 3.06
C GLN A 397 -11.36 -7.17 4.55
N PHE A 398 -12.26 -6.24 4.83
CA PHE A 398 -12.54 -5.77 6.18
C PHE A 398 -13.76 -6.43 6.83
N GLY A 399 -14.45 -7.35 6.14
CA GLY A 399 -15.47 -8.21 6.73
C GLY A 399 -16.77 -7.51 7.13
N VAL A 400 -17.08 -6.36 6.53
CA VAL A 400 -18.14 -5.42 6.97
C VAL A 400 -19.54 -6.03 7.05
N TYR A 401 -19.81 -7.10 6.28
CA TYR A 401 -21.10 -7.80 6.25
C TYR A 401 -21.11 -9.15 6.98
N ILE A 402 -20.02 -9.51 7.65
CA ILE A 402 -19.92 -10.77 8.40
C ILE A 402 -20.67 -10.62 9.73
N HIS A 403 -21.39 -11.67 10.14
CA HIS A 403 -22.10 -11.67 11.41
C HIS A 403 -21.13 -11.59 12.60
N SER A 404 -21.53 -10.93 13.69
CA SER A 404 -20.67 -10.62 14.84
C SER A 404 -20.11 -11.84 15.60
N ASN A 405 -20.62 -13.03 15.31
CA ASN A 405 -20.13 -14.29 15.86
C ASN A 405 -18.94 -14.86 15.06
N ASP A 406 -18.90 -14.66 13.74
CA ASP A 406 -17.85 -15.15 12.85
C ASP A 406 -16.71 -14.14 12.69
N PHE A 407 -17.04 -12.85 12.80
CA PHE A 407 -16.12 -11.73 12.66
C PHE A 407 -15.26 -11.54 13.93
N VAL A 408 -13.94 -11.70 13.79
CA VAL A 408 -12.99 -11.54 14.91
C VAL A 408 -12.47 -10.12 14.98
N HIS A 409 -11.79 -9.67 13.91
CA HIS A 409 -11.29 -8.31 13.71
C HIS A 409 -10.75 -8.09 12.27
N ALA A 410 -10.19 -6.91 11.97
CA ALA A 410 -9.58 -6.59 10.67
C ALA A 410 -8.05 -6.80 10.58
N GLY A 411 -7.35 -7.08 11.69
CA GLY A 411 -5.92 -7.45 11.71
C GLY A 411 -4.97 -6.29 12.06
N ILE A 412 -5.34 -5.08 11.68
CA ILE A 412 -4.72 -3.81 12.09
C ILE A 412 -5.64 -2.96 12.98
N GLY A 413 -6.94 -3.30 13.03
CA GLY A 413 -7.92 -2.69 13.93
C GLY A 413 -9.09 -3.64 14.23
N PRO A 414 -10.00 -3.25 15.15
CA PRO A 414 -11.15 -4.04 15.56
C PRO A 414 -12.12 -4.28 14.40
N ALA A 415 -12.53 -3.26 13.65
CA ALA A 415 -13.43 -3.37 12.50
C ALA A 415 -13.35 -2.09 11.66
N LEU A 416 -13.63 -2.18 10.35
CA LEU A 416 -13.99 -1.00 9.55
C LEU A 416 -15.46 -0.68 9.80
N ARG A 417 -15.74 0.37 10.56
CA ARG A 417 -17.11 0.79 10.94
C ARG A 417 -17.83 1.59 9.84
N TYR A 418 -17.76 1.09 8.61
CA TYR A 418 -18.33 1.72 7.43
C TYR A 418 -19.67 1.07 7.04
N SER A 419 -20.78 1.66 7.50
CA SER A 419 -22.14 1.16 7.22
C SER A 419 -22.79 1.87 6.02
N LYS A 420 -23.92 1.34 5.50
CA LYS A 420 -24.69 1.97 4.41
C LYS A 420 -25.25 3.36 4.74
N GLY A 421 -25.29 3.73 6.03
CA GLY A 421 -25.71 5.04 6.55
C GLY A 421 -24.60 5.82 7.25
N SER A 422 -23.34 5.35 7.22
CA SER A 422 -22.20 6.09 7.79
C SER A 422 -21.85 7.29 6.91
N GLY A 423 -21.51 8.42 7.54
CA GLY A 423 -21.15 9.64 6.84
C GLY A 423 -19.70 9.61 6.34
N ILE A 424 -19.54 9.85 5.04
CA ILE A 424 -18.26 10.07 4.38
C ILE A 424 -17.89 11.55 4.60
N GLY A 425 -17.26 11.87 5.72
CA GLY A 425 -16.90 13.21 6.16
C GLY A 425 -15.56 13.75 5.66
N THR A 426 -15.04 13.27 4.54
CA THR A 426 -13.75 13.76 4.02
C THR A 426 -13.75 15.25 3.73
N VAL A 427 -12.74 15.95 4.25
CA VAL A 427 -12.37 17.33 3.91
C VAL A 427 -11.08 17.29 3.08
N LEU A 428 -11.03 18.01 1.96
CA LEU A 428 -9.83 18.01 1.11
C LEU A 428 -8.69 18.84 1.75
N PRO A 429 -7.41 18.42 1.62
CA PRO A 429 -6.29 19.16 2.19
C PRO A 429 -6.18 20.60 1.66
N THR A 430 -6.12 21.57 2.58
CA THR A 430 -5.87 22.99 2.27
C THR A 430 -4.38 23.30 2.18
N HIS A 431 -3.53 22.57 2.91
CA HIS A 431 -2.09 22.81 3.01
C HIS A 431 -1.26 21.61 2.54
N LEU A 432 -0.75 21.66 1.31
CA LEU A 432 0.02 20.57 0.71
C LEU A 432 1.54 20.74 0.91
N MET A 433 2.23 19.67 1.33
CA MET A 433 3.69 19.56 1.21
C MET A 433 4.09 18.82 -0.08
N ARG A 434 5.24 19.21 -0.66
CA ARG A 434 5.77 18.69 -1.95
C ARG A 434 7.22 18.19 -1.89
N GLY A 435 7.88 18.34 -0.73
CA GLY A 435 9.27 17.95 -0.51
C GLY A 435 9.38 17.05 0.71
N LYS A 436 10.56 16.45 0.92
CA LYS A 436 10.78 15.41 1.93
C LYS A 436 10.45 15.82 3.37
N ARG A 437 10.46 17.12 3.69
CA ARG A 437 10.26 17.66 5.05
C ARG A 437 9.61 19.05 5.00
N LYS A 438 8.70 19.33 5.93
CA LYS A 438 8.08 20.64 6.18
C LYS A 438 7.89 20.82 7.68
N THR A 439 8.56 21.80 8.28
CA THR A 439 8.23 22.25 9.65
C THR A 439 6.88 22.96 9.64
N VAL A 440 6.02 22.66 10.62
CA VAL A 440 4.73 23.32 10.83
C VAL A 440 4.63 23.82 12.28
N ARG A 441 3.90 24.92 12.46
CA ARG A 441 3.52 25.43 13.77
C ARG A 441 2.00 25.52 13.80
N LEU A 442 1.35 24.67 14.60
CA LEU A 442 -0.11 24.51 14.64
C LEU A 442 -0.55 24.40 16.10
N ALA A 443 -1.56 25.19 16.50
CA ALA A 443 -1.97 25.34 17.90
C ALA A 443 -0.83 25.73 18.88
N GLY A 444 0.27 26.33 18.38
CA GLY A 444 1.50 26.57 19.13
C GLY A 444 2.45 25.37 19.30
N LEU A 445 2.08 24.19 18.77
CA LEU A 445 2.98 23.03 18.67
C LEU A 445 3.90 23.17 17.47
N GLU A 446 5.20 22.95 17.67
CA GLU A 446 6.21 22.91 16.61
C GLU A 446 6.56 21.47 16.26
N MET A 447 6.33 21.09 14.99
CA MET A 447 6.40 19.71 14.52
C MET A 447 7.02 19.65 13.11
N GLU A 448 7.60 18.52 12.75
CA GLU A 448 8.10 18.27 11.39
C GLU A 448 7.23 17.21 10.70
N LEU A 449 6.58 17.62 9.61
CA LEU A 449 5.95 16.70 8.67
C LEU A 449 7.02 16.17 7.71
N ILE A 450 7.17 14.85 7.60
CA ILE A 450 8.23 14.22 6.81
C ILE A 450 7.60 13.20 5.86
N HIS A 451 7.84 13.34 4.56
CA HIS A 451 7.39 12.35 3.57
C HIS A 451 8.29 11.11 3.67
N ALA A 452 7.66 9.98 3.97
CA ALA A 452 8.29 8.71 4.29
C ALA A 452 7.48 7.58 3.64
N PRO A 453 7.60 7.39 2.31
CA PRO A 453 6.81 6.40 1.57
C PRO A 453 7.10 4.98 2.05
N GLY A 454 6.07 4.13 2.06
CA GLY A 454 6.19 2.74 2.48
C GLY A 454 4.87 1.99 2.37
N GLU A 455 4.04 2.02 3.42
CA GLU A 455 2.69 1.45 3.34
C GLU A 455 1.87 2.11 2.21
N SER A 456 2.08 3.41 2.01
CA SER A 456 1.58 4.17 0.86
C SER A 456 2.67 5.07 0.29
N ARG A 457 2.50 5.49 -0.97
CA ARG A 457 3.49 6.32 -1.70
C ARG A 457 3.48 7.79 -1.26
N ASP A 458 2.40 8.24 -0.64
CA ASP A 458 2.18 9.61 -0.19
C ASP A 458 2.51 9.85 1.29
N GLN A 459 2.82 8.80 2.04
CA GLN A 459 2.77 8.79 3.50
C GLN A 459 3.65 9.86 4.19
N VAL A 460 3.08 10.47 5.22
CA VAL A 460 3.71 11.48 6.08
C VAL A 460 3.79 10.95 7.51
N ILE A 461 5.01 10.95 8.06
CA ILE A 461 5.26 10.77 9.49
C ILE A 461 5.44 12.14 10.16
N VAL A 462 5.05 12.25 11.44
CA VAL A 462 5.13 13.51 12.21
C VAL A 462 6.14 13.37 13.33
N TRP A 463 7.15 14.24 13.37
CA TRP A 463 8.21 14.23 14.37
C TRP A 463 8.12 15.44 15.30
N ILE A 464 8.14 15.20 16.62
CA ILE A 464 8.08 16.21 17.67
C ILE A 464 9.39 16.15 18.48
N GLN A 465 10.44 16.78 17.94
CA GLN A 465 11.81 16.74 18.48
C GLN A 465 11.90 17.01 19.99
N LYS A 466 11.13 17.98 20.51
CA LYS A 466 11.13 18.37 21.95
C LYS A 466 10.60 17.28 22.88
N LYS A 467 9.75 16.37 22.39
CA LYS A 467 9.20 15.21 23.13
C LYS A 467 9.88 13.89 22.74
N ARG A 468 10.85 13.92 21.80
CA ARG A 468 11.39 12.73 21.10
C ARG A 468 10.30 11.75 20.63
N LEU A 469 9.16 12.31 20.20
CA LEU A 469 7.96 11.56 19.85
C LEU A 469 7.78 11.52 18.34
N LEU A 470 7.59 10.30 17.81
CA LEU A 470 7.33 10.03 16.40
C LEU A 470 5.90 9.50 16.24
N ILE A 471 5.15 10.06 15.30
CA ILE A 471 3.95 9.44 14.73
C ILE A 471 4.40 8.75 13.45
N GLY A 472 4.51 7.42 13.49
CA GLY A 472 5.03 6.59 12.41
C GLY A 472 4.02 6.24 11.33
N ALA A 473 2.78 6.73 11.44
CA ALA A 473 1.67 6.39 10.57
C ALA A 473 1.55 4.85 10.42
N ASP A 474 1.44 4.36 9.19
CA ASP A 474 1.18 2.96 8.85
C ASP A 474 2.43 2.18 8.46
N ASN A 475 3.58 2.85 8.40
CA ASN A 475 4.87 2.23 8.13
C ASN A 475 5.27 1.18 9.20
N LEU A 476 4.65 1.19 10.39
CA LEU A 476 4.71 0.09 11.36
C LEU A 476 3.31 -0.18 11.93
N TYR A 477 2.93 -1.45 12.02
CA TYR A 477 1.85 -1.95 12.86
C TYR A 477 2.21 -3.36 13.35
N LYS A 478 1.51 -3.85 14.39
CA LYS A 478 1.77 -5.16 15.01
C LYS A 478 1.20 -6.33 14.20
N SER A 479 1.68 -6.50 12.98
CA SER A 479 1.41 -7.61 12.06
C SER A 479 2.41 -7.57 10.91
N LEU A 480 2.72 -8.72 10.31
CA LEU A 480 3.51 -8.78 9.07
C LEU A 480 2.99 -7.74 8.05
N PRO A 481 3.88 -6.92 7.46
CA PRO A 481 3.49 -5.84 6.56
C PRO A 481 2.75 -6.41 5.35
N ASN A 482 1.61 -5.80 5.07
CA ASN A 482 0.84 -6.09 3.88
C ASN A 482 1.51 -5.36 2.71
N ILE A 483 2.29 -6.05 1.86
CA ILE A 483 3.01 -5.38 0.74
C ILE A 483 2.08 -5.14 -0.47
N TYR A 484 1.05 -5.98 -0.67
CA TYR A 484 -0.04 -5.73 -1.62
C TYR A 484 -1.38 -5.96 -0.94
N ALA A 485 -2.19 -4.91 -0.78
CA ALA A 485 -3.50 -5.03 -0.16
C ALA A 485 -4.41 -5.85 -1.07
N ILE A 486 -4.94 -6.97 -0.58
CA ILE A 486 -5.77 -7.87 -1.39
C ILE A 486 -7.06 -7.20 -1.88
N ARG A 487 -7.51 -6.09 -1.25
CA ARG A 487 -8.57 -5.23 -1.81
C ARG A 487 -8.21 -4.59 -3.16
N GLY A 488 -6.94 -4.51 -3.52
CA GLY A 488 -6.44 -3.88 -4.74
C GLY A 488 -5.93 -2.47 -4.48
N THR A 489 -4.63 -2.29 -4.68
CA THR A 489 -3.89 -1.02 -4.72
C THR A 489 -2.75 -1.16 -5.74
N GLU A 490 -1.97 -0.09 -5.97
CA GLU A 490 -0.60 -0.27 -6.45
C GLU A 490 0.21 -1.15 -5.46
N THR A 491 1.24 -1.83 -5.96
CA THR A 491 2.21 -2.55 -5.12
C THR A 491 3.04 -1.55 -4.33
N ARG A 492 3.26 -1.81 -3.04
CA ARG A 492 4.14 -0.99 -2.20
C ARG A 492 5.59 -1.27 -2.53
N ASP A 493 6.39 -0.22 -2.71
CA ASP A 493 7.82 -0.37 -2.98
C ASP A 493 8.54 -0.72 -1.67
N CYS A 494 9.21 -1.88 -1.67
CA CYS A 494 9.91 -2.41 -0.51
C CYS A 494 11.17 -1.59 -0.15
N ASN A 495 11.79 -0.96 -1.15
CA ASN A 495 13.03 -0.19 -0.97
C ASN A 495 12.71 1.18 -0.36
N ASP A 496 11.64 1.85 -0.83
CA ASP A 496 11.11 3.06 -0.19
C ASP A 496 10.71 2.78 1.26
N TRP A 497 9.95 1.69 1.53
CA TRP A 497 9.52 1.35 2.89
C TRP A 497 10.71 1.06 3.83
N VAL A 498 11.71 0.31 3.37
CA VAL A 498 12.94 0.04 4.14
C VAL A 498 13.72 1.33 4.40
N ALA A 499 13.87 2.20 3.41
CA ALA A 499 14.53 3.49 3.58
C ALA A 499 13.79 4.42 4.56
N SER A 500 12.45 4.41 4.55
CA SER A 500 11.61 5.14 5.51
C SER A 500 11.74 4.57 6.92
N LEU A 501 11.78 3.24 7.09
CA LEU A 501 12.01 2.60 8.39
C LEU A 501 13.40 2.89 8.94
N ASP A 502 14.44 2.88 8.11
CA ASP A 502 15.80 3.25 8.51
C ASP A 502 15.91 4.75 8.86
N PHE A 503 15.17 5.61 8.17
CA PHE A 503 15.02 7.00 8.57
C PHE A 503 14.30 7.14 9.92
N MET A 504 13.20 6.42 10.16
CA MET A 504 12.50 6.40 11.46
C MET A 504 13.40 5.89 12.59
N ARG A 505 14.24 4.87 12.34
CA ARG A 505 15.28 4.38 13.27
C ARG A 505 16.32 5.46 13.58
N SER A 506 16.71 6.27 12.59
CA SER A 506 17.72 7.34 12.75
C SER A 506 17.27 8.47 13.69
N LEU A 507 15.97 8.75 13.77
CA LEU A 507 15.40 9.76 14.66
C LEU A 507 15.50 9.39 16.15
N ARG A 508 15.68 8.10 16.48
CA ARG A 508 15.71 7.57 17.85
C ARG A 508 14.56 8.10 18.73
N PRO A 509 13.30 7.80 18.37
CA PRO A 509 12.16 8.14 19.22
C PRO A 509 12.22 7.45 20.60
N GLU A 510 11.77 8.15 21.64
CA GLU A 510 11.46 7.53 22.94
C GLU A 510 10.01 7.06 23.02
N VAL A 511 9.13 7.64 22.19
CA VAL A 511 7.72 7.26 22.02
C VAL A 511 7.43 7.17 20.53
N LEU A 512 6.81 6.05 20.12
CA LEU A 512 6.33 5.85 18.75
C LEU A 512 4.82 5.57 18.77
N LEU A 513 4.06 6.51 18.22
CA LEU A 513 2.62 6.37 17.97
C LEU A 513 2.42 5.84 16.54
N LEU A 514 1.37 5.06 16.33
CA LEU A 514 1.09 4.36 15.07
C LEU A 514 -0.34 4.66 14.59
N GLY A 515 -0.57 4.63 13.28
CA GLY A 515 -1.90 4.72 12.68
C GLY A 515 -2.79 3.51 13.02
N HIS A 516 -2.18 2.38 13.35
CA HIS A 516 -2.86 1.16 13.81
C HIS A 516 -2.10 0.49 14.97
N THR A 517 -2.78 -0.35 15.76
CA THR A 517 -2.20 -1.08 16.92
C THR A 517 -1.65 -0.15 18.03
N ARG A 518 -1.03 -0.68 19.09
CA ARG A 518 -0.68 0.10 20.29
C ARG A 518 0.61 0.93 20.12
N PRO A 519 0.75 2.09 20.80
CA PRO A 519 2.00 2.83 20.87
C PRO A 519 3.14 2.06 21.53
N LEU A 520 4.37 2.29 21.07
CA LEU A 520 5.60 1.76 21.67
C LEU A 520 6.30 2.85 22.51
N ARG A 521 7.07 2.41 23.51
CA ARG A 521 7.94 3.27 24.34
C ARG A 521 9.34 2.67 24.48
N GLY A 522 10.32 3.55 24.68
CA GLY A 522 11.72 3.23 24.95
C GLY A 522 12.54 3.06 23.68
N GLU A 523 13.57 3.91 23.50
CA GLU A 523 14.42 3.97 22.29
C GLU A 523 14.93 2.58 21.86
N ALA A 524 15.45 1.78 22.79
CA ALA A 524 15.99 0.45 22.48
C ALA A 524 14.93 -0.55 21.99
N HIS A 525 13.70 -0.51 22.53
CA HIS A 525 12.61 -1.38 22.08
C HIS A 525 12.10 -0.94 20.71
N ILE A 526 11.85 0.36 20.52
CA ILE A 526 11.39 0.90 19.24
C ILE A 526 12.42 0.64 18.13
N TYR A 527 13.70 0.86 18.41
CA TYR A 527 14.78 0.59 17.46
C TYR A 527 14.85 -0.90 17.11
N ALA A 528 14.70 -1.81 18.08
CA ALA A 528 14.66 -3.25 17.83
C ALA A 528 13.46 -3.66 16.95
N THR A 529 12.25 -3.19 17.26
CA THR A 529 11.04 -3.49 16.47
C THR A 529 11.14 -2.96 15.04
N LEU A 530 11.55 -1.70 14.86
CA LEU A 530 11.76 -1.13 13.52
C LEU A 530 12.87 -1.84 12.74
N THR A 531 13.87 -2.40 13.44
CA THR A 531 14.88 -3.27 12.83
C THR A 531 14.23 -4.55 12.30
N ALA A 532 13.57 -5.34 13.16
CA ALA A 532 12.89 -6.57 12.74
C ALA A 532 11.92 -6.34 11.56
N TYR A 533 11.17 -5.23 11.59
CA TYR A 533 10.23 -4.88 10.52
C TYR A 533 10.93 -4.58 9.17
N ARG A 534 12.02 -3.79 9.16
CA ARG A 534 12.79 -3.53 7.91
C ARG A 534 13.56 -4.75 7.42
N ASP A 535 14.04 -5.59 8.34
CA ASP A 535 14.68 -6.87 8.03
C ASP A 535 13.71 -7.84 7.34
N ALA A 536 12.44 -7.89 7.77
CA ALA A 536 11.43 -8.74 7.15
C ALA A 536 11.06 -8.28 5.74
N ILE A 537 10.81 -6.98 5.53
CA ILE A 537 10.48 -6.42 4.21
C ILE A 537 11.63 -6.67 3.24
N GLN A 538 12.86 -6.32 3.63
CA GLN A 538 14.03 -6.51 2.76
C GLN A 538 14.32 -8.00 2.50
N TYR A 539 14.19 -8.88 3.50
CA TYR A 539 14.39 -10.30 3.28
C TYR A 539 13.38 -10.87 2.25
N ILE A 540 12.10 -10.50 2.36
CA ILE A 540 11.07 -10.95 1.39
C ILE A 540 11.40 -10.43 -0.01
N HIS A 541 11.77 -9.15 -0.14
CA HIS A 541 12.20 -8.53 -1.38
C HIS A 541 13.42 -9.27 -2.00
N ASP A 542 14.52 -9.31 -1.26
CA ASP A 542 15.81 -9.82 -1.74
C ASP A 542 15.73 -11.32 -2.06
N GLN A 543 15.04 -12.13 -1.26
CA GLN A 543 14.87 -13.55 -1.57
C GLN A 543 13.93 -13.78 -2.76
N THR A 544 12.91 -12.94 -2.97
CA THR A 544 12.05 -13.00 -4.16
C THR A 544 12.89 -12.72 -5.41
N VAL A 545 13.57 -11.57 -5.46
CA VAL A 545 14.42 -11.17 -6.60
C VAL A 545 15.55 -12.19 -6.86
N ARG A 546 16.17 -12.74 -5.81
CA ARG A 546 17.21 -13.78 -5.93
C ARG A 546 16.67 -15.14 -6.42
N LEU A 547 15.36 -15.40 -6.37
CA LEU A 547 14.76 -16.63 -6.94
C LEU A 547 14.18 -16.37 -8.34
N MET A 548 13.67 -15.16 -8.62
CA MET A 548 13.36 -14.70 -9.97
C MET A 548 14.59 -14.78 -10.88
N ASN A 549 15.73 -14.28 -10.41
CA ASN A 549 17.03 -14.35 -11.11
C ASN A 549 17.59 -15.79 -11.24
N LYS A 550 16.90 -16.81 -10.70
CA LYS A 550 17.18 -18.24 -10.94
C LYS A 550 16.18 -18.90 -11.89
N GLY A 551 15.23 -18.15 -12.46
CA GLY A 551 14.21 -18.66 -13.37
C GLY A 551 13.11 -19.50 -12.70
N MET A 552 12.85 -19.31 -11.40
CA MET A 552 11.76 -20.00 -10.71
C MET A 552 10.41 -19.32 -10.99
N THR A 553 9.33 -20.10 -11.05
CA THR A 553 7.98 -19.56 -11.30
C THR A 553 7.47 -18.77 -10.10
N LEU A 554 6.55 -17.84 -10.33
CA LEU A 554 5.90 -17.04 -9.30
C LEU A 554 5.30 -17.90 -8.16
N ASN A 555 4.73 -19.06 -8.49
CA ASN A 555 4.14 -19.96 -7.51
C ASN A 555 5.21 -20.68 -6.67
N ASP A 556 6.29 -21.14 -7.29
CA ASP A 556 7.39 -21.81 -6.57
C ASP A 556 8.09 -20.85 -5.61
N ILE A 557 8.34 -19.61 -6.03
CA ILE A 557 8.95 -18.58 -5.19
C ILE A 557 8.04 -18.29 -3.98
N ALA A 558 6.72 -18.18 -4.19
CA ALA A 558 5.76 -17.91 -3.12
C ALA A 558 5.64 -19.03 -2.08
N GLN A 559 6.03 -20.28 -2.40
CA GLN A 559 6.16 -21.39 -1.45
C GLN A 559 7.57 -21.51 -0.85
N THR A 560 8.60 -21.05 -1.58
CA THR A 560 10.02 -21.17 -1.19
C THR A 560 10.47 -20.08 -0.22
N VAL A 561 9.99 -18.84 -0.36
CA VAL A 561 10.40 -17.74 0.52
C VAL A 561 9.73 -17.87 1.88
N GLN A 562 10.54 -18.13 2.92
CA GLN A 562 10.10 -18.15 4.32
C GLN A 562 11.03 -17.27 5.15
N LEU A 563 10.47 -16.45 6.04
CA LEU A 563 11.25 -15.63 6.96
C LEU A 563 12.18 -16.49 7.83
N PRO A 564 13.41 -16.02 8.13
CA PRO A 564 14.31 -16.67 9.07
C PRO A 564 13.67 -16.68 10.47
N ARG A 565 14.05 -17.66 11.28
CA ARG A 565 13.38 -17.97 12.57
C ARG A 565 13.11 -16.73 13.43
N HIS A 566 14.12 -15.89 13.66
CA HIS A 566 14.02 -14.72 14.54
C HIS A 566 13.05 -13.63 14.03
N LEU A 567 12.80 -13.54 12.72
CA LEU A 567 11.77 -12.65 12.16
C LEU A 567 10.39 -13.32 12.15
N ARG A 568 10.34 -14.64 11.95
CA ARG A 568 9.08 -15.42 11.94
C ARG A 568 8.45 -15.54 13.33
N GLU A 569 9.27 -15.54 14.38
CA GLU A 569 8.84 -15.60 15.78
C GLU A 569 8.62 -14.20 16.40
N ASP A 570 8.84 -13.10 15.66
CA ASP A 570 8.68 -11.75 16.18
C ASP A 570 7.19 -11.36 16.30
N PRO A 571 6.74 -10.76 17.44
CA PRO A 571 5.34 -10.36 17.64
C PRO A 571 4.79 -9.35 16.62
N PHE A 572 5.63 -8.51 16.01
CA PHE A 572 5.23 -7.54 14.98
C PHE A 572 5.20 -8.14 13.57
N LEU A 573 5.63 -9.39 13.38
CA LEU A 573 5.73 -10.05 12.08
C LEU A 573 4.84 -11.29 11.94
N GLN A 574 3.90 -11.48 12.86
CA GLN A 574 2.88 -12.51 12.76
C GLN A 574 1.91 -12.24 11.59
N PRO A 575 1.51 -13.25 10.81
CA PRO A 575 0.73 -13.08 9.57
C PRO A 575 -0.76 -12.85 9.86
N LEU A 576 -1.08 -11.71 10.47
CA LEU A 576 -2.41 -11.30 10.91
C LEU A 576 -3.11 -10.34 9.92
N TYR A 577 -2.33 -9.67 9.05
CA TYR A 577 -2.79 -8.74 8.02
C TYR A 577 -2.13 -9.03 6.67
N GLY A 578 -0.81 -8.94 6.56
CA GLY A 578 -0.04 -9.42 5.40
C GLY A 578 0.33 -10.91 5.51
N THR A 579 0.73 -11.51 4.38
CA THR A 579 1.38 -12.85 4.35
C THR A 579 2.60 -12.84 3.44
N VAL A 580 3.61 -13.68 3.73
CA VAL A 580 4.81 -13.80 2.89
C VAL A 580 4.47 -14.19 1.44
N PRO A 581 3.59 -15.18 1.15
CA PRO A 581 3.24 -15.52 -0.24
C PRO A 581 2.57 -14.39 -1.02
N TRP A 582 1.81 -13.50 -0.37
CA TRP A 582 1.24 -12.32 -1.06
C TRP A 582 2.31 -11.24 -1.28
N ALA A 583 3.22 -11.06 -0.32
CA ALA A 583 4.32 -10.12 -0.42
C ALA A 583 5.34 -10.52 -1.51
N VAL A 584 5.65 -11.81 -1.66
CA VAL A 584 6.39 -12.35 -2.82
C VAL A 584 5.70 -11.97 -4.13
N ARG A 585 4.38 -12.20 -4.23
CA ARG A 585 3.62 -11.88 -5.44
C ARG A 585 3.61 -10.38 -5.75
N ALA A 586 3.55 -9.53 -4.73
CA ALA A 586 3.71 -8.08 -4.87
C ALA A 586 5.06 -7.70 -5.47
N VAL A 587 6.17 -8.22 -4.92
CA VAL A 587 7.54 -7.92 -5.39
C VAL A 587 7.76 -8.44 -6.82
N PHE A 588 7.30 -9.66 -7.14
CA PHE A 588 7.37 -10.18 -8.51
C PHE A 588 6.60 -9.29 -9.48
N THR A 589 5.37 -8.89 -9.11
CA THR A 589 4.49 -8.07 -9.96
C THR A 589 5.08 -6.66 -10.18
N HIS A 590 5.72 -6.08 -9.15
CA HIS A 590 6.39 -4.80 -9.23
C HIS A 590 7.53 -4.80 -10.26
N TYR A 591 8.31 -5.88 -10.37
CA TYR A 591 9.45 -5.98 -11.28
C TYR A 591 9.13 -6.55 -12.67
N MET A 592 8.20 -7.50 -12.79
CA MET A 592 7.93 -8.26 -14.02
C MET A 592 6.49 -8.15 -14.53
N GLY A 593 5.58 -7.50 -13.78
CA GLY A 593 4.17 -7.44 -14.11
C GLY A 593 3.44 -8.77 -13.88
N TRP A 594 2.40 -9.02 -14.67
CA TRP A 594 1.49 -10.16 -14.50
C TRP A 594 2.03 -11.50 -15.02
N PHE A 595 3.00 -11.48 -15.93
CA PHE A 595 3.47 -12.63 -16.70
C PHE A 595 4.67 -13.28 -16.01
N SER A 596 4.60 -14.57 -15.68
CA SER A 596 5.68 -15.27 -14.98
C SER A 596 6.86 -15.67 -15.87
N GLY A 597 6.68 -15.65 -17.20
CA GLY A 597 7.59 -16.23 -18.19
C GLY A 597 7.14 -17.61 -18.71
N ALA A 598 6.18 -18.26 -18.07
CA ALA A 598 5.61 -19.53 -18.50
C ALA A 598 4.71 -19.35 -19.74
N ALA A 599 5.00 -20.06 -20.85
CA ALA A 599 4.38 -19.80 -22.15
C ALA A 599 2.84 -19.99 -22.15
N GLU A 600 2.35 -20.91 -21.32
CA GLU A 600 0.93 -21.20 -21.09
C GLU A 600 0.15 -20.04 -20.45
N GLU A 601 0.83 -19.05 -19.88
CA GLU A 601 0.18 -17.84 -19.32
C GLU A 601 -0.12 -16.77 -20.39
N LEU A 602 0.55 -16.79 -21.56
CA LEU A 602 0.42 -15.74 -22.57
C LEU A 602 -1.00 -15.58 -23.10
N THR A 603 -1.73 -16.70 -23.23
CA THR A 603 -3.10 -16.77 -23.74
C THR A 603 -3.90 -17.73 -22.86
N GLN A 604 -4.08 -17.38 -21.58
CA GLN A 604 -4.89 -18.18 -20.69
C GLN A 604 -6.34 -18.28 -21.19
N LEU A 605 -6.86 -19.50 -21.20
CA LEU A 605 -8.29 -19.78 -21.41
C LEU A 605 -9.18 -19.00 -20.43
N SER A 606 -10.42 -18.74 -20.84
CA SER A 606 -11.46 -18.13 -20.00
C SER A 606 -11.81 -19.01 -18.79
N THR A 607 -12.53 -18.43 -17.82
CA THR A 607 -13.00 -19.15 -16.63
C THR A 607 -13.84 -20.38 -17.00
N ASP A 608 -14.66 -20.24 -18.03
CA ASP A 608 -15.65 -21.24 -18.42
C ASP A 608 -14.98 -22.39 -19.18
N GLU A 609 -14.14 -22.09 -20.17
CA GLU A 609 -13.32 -23.10 -20.87
C GLU A 609 -12.43 -23.91 -19.90
N LYS A 610 -11.84 -23.26 -18.89
CA LYS A 610 -11.06 -23.95 -17.84
C LYS A 610 -11.94 -24.87 -17.00
N ALA A 611 -13.16 -24.44 -16.66
CA ALA A 611 -14.10 -25.26 -15.90
C ALA A 611 -14.61 -26.44 -16.73
N GLU A 612 -14.86 -26.26 -18.04
CA GLU A 612 -15.26 -27.33 -18.95
C GLU A 612 -14.13 -28.36 -19.10
N GLY A 613 -12.89 -27.90 -19.23
CA GLY A 613 -11.70 -28.75 -19.19
C GLY A 613 -11.60 -29.58 -17.91
N LEU A 614 -11.83 -28.97 -16.74
CA LEU A 614 -11.86 -29.68 -15.45
C LEU A 614 -13.01 -30.69 -15.34
N VAL A 615 -14.21 -30.35 -15.83
CA VAL A 615 -15.35 -31.29 -15.90
C VAL A 615 -15.01 -32.49 -16.80
N SER A 616 -14.42 -32.24 -17.96
CA SER A 616 -14.02 -33.28 -18.92
C SER A 616 -12.96 -34.22 -18.32
N LEU A 617 -11.86 -33.65 -17.80
CA LEU A 617 -10.77 -34.40 -17.15
C LEU A 617 -11.21 -35.17 -15.90
N ALA A 618 -12.25 -34.72 -15.20
CA ALA A 618 -12.78 -35.41 -14.04
C ALA A 618 -13.63 -36.65 -14.39
N GLY A 619 -14.08 -36.81 -15.64
CA GLY A 619 -15.05 -37.82 -16.05
C GLY A 619 -16.51 -37.35 -15.99
N GLY A 620 -16.76 -36.03 -16.09
CA GLY A 620 -18.08 -35.42 -16.07
C GLY A 620 -18.44 -34.75 -14.75
N PHE A 621 -19.54 -33.97 -14.75
CA PHE A 621 -19.88 -33.03 -13.69
C PHE A 621 -20.06 -33.67 -12.30
N LYS A 622 -20.74 -34.82 -12.22
CA LYS A 622 -20.86 -35.58 -10.95
C LYS A 622 -19.50 -36.03 -10.41
N ALA A 623 -18.59 -36.47 -11.29
CA ALA A 623 -17.27 -36.93 -10.90
C ALA A 623 -16.35 -35.77 -10.49
N LEU A 624 -16.49 -34.58 -11.08
CA LEU A 624 -15.82 -33.36 -10.60
C LEU A 624 -16.29 -33.00 -9.19
N LEU A 625 -17.60 -33.02 -8.93
CA LEU A 625 -18.14 -32.76 -7.59
C LEU A 625 -17.69 -33.79 -6.55
N GLN A 626 -17.60 -35.07 -6.91
CA GLN A 626 -17.05 -36.10 -6.01
C GLN A 626 -15.59 -35.81 -5.67
N LYS A 627 -14.74 -35.44 -6.65
CA LYS A 627 -13.34 -35.04 -6.40
C LYS A 627 -13.22 -33.82 -5.48
N GLY A 628 -14.20 -32.91 -5.51
CA GLY A 628 -14.26 -31.76 -4.61
C GLY A 628 -14.63 -32.15 -3.18
N LEU A 629 -15.56 -33.09 -3.01
CA LEU A 629 -15.90 -33.72 -1.74
C LEU A 629 -14.69 -34.53 -1.19
N ASP A 630 -14.03 -35.33 -2.02
CA ASP A 630 -12.82 -36.07 -1.64
C ASP A 630 -11.72 -35.10 -1.15
N ALA A 631 -11.48 -34.01 -1.88
CA ALA A 631 -10.51 -32.98 -1.51
C ALA A 631 -10.88 -32.26 -0.20
N LEU A 632 -12.17 -32.09 0.09
CA LEU A 632 -12.67 -31.51 1.34
C LEU A 632 -12.42 -32.47 2.52
N SER A 633 -12.75 -33.77 2.36
CA SER A 633 -12.43 -34.82 3.34
C SER A 633 -10.92 -34.99 3.58
N GLU A 634 -10.09 -34.80 2.55
CA GLU A 634 -8.61 -34.75 2.66
C GLU A 634 -8.08 -33.46 3.32
N ARG A 635 -8.95 -32.54 3.78
CA ARG A 635 -8.64 -31.19 4.29
C ARG A 635 -7.84 -30.31 3.31
N ARG A 636 -7.89 -30.60 2.01
CA ARG A 636 -7.25 -29.83 0.92
C ARG A 636 -8.15 -28.67 0.48
N PHE A 637 -8.56 -27.85 1.43
CA PHE A 637 -9.66 -26.88 1.28
C PHE A 637 -9.51 -25.92 0.10
N GLN A 638 -8.27 -25.48 -0.23
CA GLN A 638 -8.01 -24.64 -1.40
C GLN A 638 -8.32 -25.36 -2.73
N TRP A 639 -8.00 -26.65 -2.83
CA TRP A 639 -8.30 -27.46 -4.02
C TRP A 639 -9.79 -27.82 -4.11
N ALA A 640 -10.43 -28.09 -2.96
CA ALA A 640 -11.88 -28.24 -2.89
C ALA A 640 -12.61 -26.97 -3.35
N LEU A 641 -12.12 -25.78 -2.96
CA LEU A 641 -12.66 -24.49 -3.42
C LEU A 641 -12.48 -24.29 -4.93
N GLU A 642 -11.33 -24.61 -5.50
CA GLU A 642 -11.07 -24.49 -6.94
C GLU A 642 -12.00 -25.40 -7.76
N ILE A 643 -12.13 -26.68 -7.36
CA ILE A 643 -13.07 -27.63 -7.96
C ILE A 643 -14.52 -27.14 -7.85
N ALA A 644 -14.96 -26.76 -6.64
CA ALA A 644 -16.33 -26.32 -6.41
C ALA A 644 -16.64 -24.99 -7.11
N THR A 645 -15.64 -24.13 -7.31
CA THR A 645 -15.78 -22.91 -8.10
C THR A 645 -15.98 -23.24 -9.58
N ALA A 646 -15.17 -24.13 -10.17
CA ALA A 646 -15.36 -24.58 -11.55
C ALA A 646 -16.76 -25.18 -11.78
N ALA A 647 -17.20 -26.07 -10.88
CA ALA A 647 -18.54 -26.65 -10.96
C ALA A 647 -19.67 -25.61 -10.81
N HIS A 648 -19.54 -24.66 -9.86
CA HIS A 648 -20.56 -23.64 -9.63
C HIS A 648 -20.59 -22.56 -10.74
N THR A 649 -19.48 -22.31 -11.45
CA THR A 649 -19.46 -21.43 -12.62
C THR A 649 -20.30 -22.00 -13.77
N LEU A 650 -20.12 -23.28 -14.10
CA LEU A 650 -20.85 -23.91 -15.22
C LEU A 650 -22.31 -24.24 -14.90
N GLN A 651 -22.63 -24.47 -13.63
CA GLN A 651 -24.01 -24.69 -13.18
C GLN A 651 -24.31 -23.88 -11.91
N PRO A 652 -24.58 -22.56 -12.03
CA PRO A 652 -24.98 -21.72 -10.90
C PRO A 652 -26.25 -22.20 -10.19
N GLN A 653 -27.12 -22.92 -10.91
CA GLN A 653 -28.31 -23.57 -10.39
C GLN A 653 -28.05 -24.88 -9.62
N SER A 654 -26.81 -25.40 -9.62
CA SER A 654 -26.47 -26.65 -8.93
C SER A 654 -26.30 -26.40 -7.44
N GLU A 655 -27.33 -26.72 -6.65
CA GLU A 655 -27.31 -26.53 -5.20
C GLU A 655 -26.13 -27.23 -4.52
N PHE A 656 -25.74 -28.42 -4.99
CA PHE A 656 -24.59 -29.15 -4.46
C PHE A 656 -23.26 -28.45 -4.77
N ALA A 657 -23.09 -27.88 -5.98
CA ALA A 657 -21.88 -27.12 -6.32
C ALA A 657 -21.79 -25.82 -5.50
N ARG A 658 -22.92 -25.12 -5.34
CA ARG A 658 -23.05 -23.93 -4.48
C ARG A 658 -22.71 -24.25 -3.03
N GLU A 659 -23.29 -25.32 -2.48
CA GLU A 659 -23.09 -25.78 -1.10
C GLU A 659 -21.63 -26.18 -0.83
N LEU A 660 -21.05 -27.03 -1.68
CA LEU A 660 -19.65 -27.46 -1.59
C LEU A 660 -18.69 -26.28 -1.63
N ARG A 661 -18.98 -25.27 -2.47
CA ARG A 661 -18.19 -24.03 -2.55
C ARG A 661 -18.29 -23.19 -1.27
N VAL A 662 -19.48 -23.07 -0.68
CA VAL A 662 -19.68 -22.36 0.60
C VAL A 662 -18.93 -23.04 1.74
N ILE A 663 -19.01 -24.37 1.81
CA ILE A 663 -18.30 -25.18 2.81
C ILE A 663 -16.78 -25.03 2.64
N ALA A 664 -16.25 -25.13 1.42
CA ALA A 664 -14.81 -24.95 1.15
C ALA A 664 -14.31 -23.54 1.50
N LEU A 665 -15.12 -22.49 1.28
CA LEU A 665 -14.81 -21.12 1.72
C LEU A 665 -14.74 -21.02 3.25
N ARG A 666 -15.71 -21.59 3.97
CA ARG A 666 -15.72 -21.57 5.46
C ARG A 666 -14.60 -22.43 6.06
N ALA A 667 -14.25 -23.55 5.43
CA ALA A 667 -13.11 -24.39 5.80
C ALA A 667 -11.75 -23.70 5.60
N LEU A 668 -11.61 -22.85 4.57
CA LEU A 668 -10.45 -21.97 4.44
C LEU A 668 -10.44 -20.85 5.47
N ALA A 669 -11.60 -20.32 5.85
CA ALA A 669 -11.71 -19.27 6.84
C ALA A 669 -11.34 -19.71 8.27
N SER A 670 -11.58 -20.99 8.62
CA SER A 670 -11.28 -21.50 9.96
C SER A 670 -9.77 -21.65 10.22
N VAL A 671 -8.98 -22.03 9.21
CA VAL A 671 -7.52 -22.18 9.31
C VAL A 671 -6.73 -20.89 9.02
N GLN A 672 -7.39 -19.80 8.64
CA GLN A 672 -6.72 -18.59 8.15
C GLN A 672 -6.40 -17.58 9.27
N THR A 673 -5.10 -17.36 9.51
CA THR A 673 -4.59 -16.38 10.49
C THR A 673 -4.61 -14.94 9.98
N ALA A 674 -4.49 -14.72 8.67
CA ALA A 674 -4.54 -13.38 8.09
C ALA A 674 -5.99 -12.92 8.00
N ALA A 675 -6.38 -12.01 8.90
CA ALA A 675 -7.73 -11.50 9.01
C ALA A 675 -8.33 -11.02 7.67
N PRO A 676 -7.58 -10.32 6.79
CA PRO A 676 -8.04 -9.97 5.45
C PRO A 676 -8.58 -11.14 4.61
N ALA A 677 -7.89 -12.29 4.62
CA ALA A 677 -8.32 -13.44 3.83
C ALA A 677 -9.43 -14.23 4.52
N ARG A 678 -9.42 -14.36 5.85
CA ARG A 678 -10.55 -14.96 6.60
C ARG A 678 -11.83 -14.19 6.29
N ASN A 679 -11.78 -12.86 6.41
CA ASN A 679 -12.90 -11.97 6.13
C ASN A 679 -13.35 -12.07 4.65
N TRP A 680 -12.39 -12.19 3.71
CA TRP A 680 -12.70 -12.38 2.31
C TRP A 680 -13.43 -13.70 2.02
N TYR A 681 -12.97 -14.81 2.57
CA TYR A 681 -13.59 -16.13 2.40
C TYR A 681 -15.01 -16.15 3.00
N LEU A 682 -15.20 -15.63 4.21
CA LEU A 682 -16.52 -15.53 4.86
C LEU A 682 -17.48 -14.61 4.08
N THR A 683 -17.01 -13.45 3.60
CA THR A 683 -17.84 -12.54 2.79
C THR A 683 -18.21 -13.19 1.45
N ALA A 684 -17.27 -13.87 0.80
CA ALA A 684 -17.53 -14.61 -0.44
C ALA A 684 -18.53 -15.76 -0.25
N ALA A 685 -18.57 -16.40 0.93
CA ALA A 685 -19.58 -17.39 1.26
C ALA A 685 -20.98 -16.76 1.34
N LEU A 686 -21.11 -15.60 2.00
CA LEU A 686 -22.37 -14.84 2.07
C LEU A 686 -22.85 -14.34 0.70
N GLU A 687 -21.93 -14.02 -0.22
CA GLU A 687 -22.27 -13.69 -1.62
C GLU A 687 -22.77 -14.92 -2.40
N VAL A 688 -22.14 -16.09 -2.23
CA VAL A 688 -22.58 -17.35 -2.87
C VAL A 688 -23.92 -17.85 -2.29
N GLU A 689 -24.21 -17.58 -1.02
CA GLU A 689 -25.52 -17.80 -0.39
C GLU A 689 -26.57 -16.73 -0.75
N GLY A 690 -26.20 -15.69 -1.52
CA GLY A 690 -27.09 -14.58 -1.87
C GLY A 690 -27.49 -13.68 -0.70
N SER A 691 -26.86 -13.84 0.47
CA SER A 691 -27.18 -13.15 1.73
C SER A 691 -26.62 -11.73 1.81
N THR A 692 -25.70 -11.34 0.92
CA THR A 692 -25.20 -9.96 0.81
C THR A 692 -24.97 -9.53 -0.63
N ARG A 693 -24.96 -8.21 -0.86
CA ARG A 693 -24.55 -7.56 -2.12
C ARG A 693 -23.71 -6.32 -1.80
N LEU A 694 -22.49 -6.27 -2.35
CA LEU A 694 -21.46 -5.31 -1.99
C LEU A 694 -21.56 -4.02 -2.84
N MET A 695 -22.71 -3.34 -2.76
CA MET A 695 -23.07 -2.17 -3.58
C MET A 695 -23.21 -0.90 -2.72
N LEU A 696 -22.75 0.24 -3.25
CA LEU A 696 -22.86 1.55 -2.57
C LEU A 696 -24.33 2.00 -2.48
N SER A 697 -24.73 2.61 -1.37
CA SER A 697 -26.07 3.21 -1.26
C SER A 697 -26.15 4.52 -2.08
N GLU A 698 -27.34 4.89 -2.57
CA GLU A 698 -27.54 6.18 -3.28
C GLU A 698 -27.11 7.38 -2.41
N SER A 699 -27.28 7.29 -1.08
CA SER A 699 -26.76 8.29 -0.15
C SER A 699 -25.23 8.37 -0.17
N GLN A 700 -24.53 7.23 -0.15
CA GLN A 700 -23.07 7.19 -0.24
C GLN A 700 -22.57 7.71 -1.61
N LYS A 701 -23.23 7.33 -2.72
CA LYS A 701 -22.93 7.87 -4.06
C LYS A 701 -23.07 9.39 -4.07
N SER A 702 -24.16 9.93 -3.52
CA SER A 702 -24.40 11.38 -3.41
C SER A 702 -23.36 12.08 -2.51
N GLN A 703 -23.04 11.53 -1.34
CA GLN A 703 -22.03 12.08 -0.43
C GLN A 703 -20.63 12.15 -1.04
N VAL A 704 -20.24 11.17 -1.87
CA VAL A 704 -18.99 11.23 -2.65
C VAL A 704 -19.07 12.34 -3.70
N LEU A 705 -20.12 12.36 -4.54
CA LEU A 705 -20.29 13.36 -5.59
C LEU A 705 -20.30 14.81 -5.05
N GLN A 706 -20.91 15.04 -3.90
CA GLN A 706 -20.95 16.34 -3.21
C GLN A 706 -19.56 16.87 -2.77
N ARG A 707 -18.54 16.00 -2.69
CA ARG A 707 -17.17 16.35 -2.28
C ARG A 707 -16.19 16.44 -3.44
N LEU A 708 -16.63 16.09 -4.64
CA LEU A 708 -15.84 16.20 -5.86
C LEU A 708 -16.07 17.57 -6.52
N SER A 709 -14.97 18.25 -6.83
CA SER A 709 -14.98 19.38 -7.76
C SER A 709 -15.42 18.94 -9.15
N VAL A 710 -15.96 19.88 -9.94
CA VAL A 710 -16.43 19.63 -11.31
C VAL A 710 -15.35 18.94 -12.16
N GLY A 711 -14.07 19.32 -12.05
CA GLY A 711 -12.99 18.66 -12.80
C GLY A 711 -12.80 17.18 -12.44
N GLN A 712 -12.94 16.81 -11.16
CA GLN A 712 -12.87 15.42 -10.71
C GLN A 712 -14.12 14.63 -11.16
N ILE A 713 -15.31 15.25 -11.12
CA ILE A 713 -16.55 14.68 -11.69
C ILE A 713 -16.37 14.38 -13.19
N PHE A 714 -15.77 15.30 -13.95
CA PHE A 714 -15.50 15.11 -15.38
C PHE A 714 -14.34 14.15 -15.68
N SER A 715 -13.52 13.79 -14.70
CA SER A 715 -12.52 12.72 -14.82
C SER A 715 -13.11 11.30 -14.71
N LEU A 716 -14.37 11.16 -14.27
CA LEU A 716 -15.10 9.89 -14.29
C LEU A 716 -15.48 9.45 -15.71
N LEU A 717 -15.89 10.40 -16.57
CA LEU A 717 -16.55 10.10 -17.85
C LEU A 717 -15.75 9.13 -18.77
N PRO A 718 -14.40 9.22 -18.88
CA PRO A 718 -13.61 8.30 -19.69
C PRO A 718 -13.70 6.82 -19.27
N VAL A 719 -13.97 6.54 -17.99
CA VAL A 719 -14.11 5.18 -17.45
C VAL A 719 -15.57 4.79 -17.20
N ARG A 720 -16.51 5.58 -17.75
CA ARG A 720 -17.97 5.37 -17.66
C ARG A 720 -18.66 5.35 -19.02
N VAL A 721 -17.94 5.52 -20.12
CA VAL A 721 -18.53 5.38 -21.46
C VAL A 721 -18.75 3.90 -21.77
N ASN A 722 -19.97 3.55 -22.16
CA ASN A 722 -20.27 2.28 -22.81
C ASN A 722 -19.81 2.37 -24.27
N PRO A 723 -18.76 1.66 -24.69
CA PRO A 723 -18.11 1.91 -25.98
C PRO A 723 -19.00 1.53 -27.17
N GLU A 724 -19.87 0.53 -27.03
CA GLU A 724 -20.85 0.11 -28.03
C GLU A 724 -21.93 1.20 -28.23
N ALA A 725 -22.54 1.69 -27.16
CA ALA A 725 -23.52 2.78 -27.22
C ALA A 725 -22.92 4.09 -27.76
N ALA A 726 -21.61 4.29 -27.61
CA ALA A 726 -20.86 5.42 -28.13
C ALA A 726 -20.16 5.16 -29.48
N GLU A 727 -20.31 3.99 -30.13
CA GLU A 727 -19.59 3.64 -31.37
C GLU A 727 -19.90 4.63 -32.50
N ALA A 728 -21.19 4.96 -32.68
CA ALA A 728 -21.64 5.91 -33.69
C ALA A 728 -21.43 7.39 -33.31
N LEU A 729 -20.92 7.70 -32.11
CA LEU A 729 -20.81 9.08 -31.61
C LEU A 729 -19.46 9.70 -31.96
N ASN A 730 -19.52 10.92 -32.52
CA ASN A 730 -18.37 11.80 -32.68
C ASN A 730 -18.82 13.22 -32.33
N ALA A 731 -18.42 13.71 -31.16
CA ALA A 731 -18.97 14.93 -30.57
C ALA A 731 -17.94 15.68 -29.71
N VAL A 732 -18.07 16.99 -29.66
CA VAL A 732 -17.32 17.90 -28.79
C VAL A 732 -18.32 18.77 -28.02
N ILE A 733 -18.37 18.59 -26.71
CA ILE A 733 -19.37 19.18 -25.82
C ILE A 733 -18.67 20.07 -24.81
N LEU A 734 -18.85 21.40 -24.92
CA LEU A 734 -18.32 22.36 -23.97
C LEU A 734 -19.34 22.62 -22.86
N PHE A 735 -19.02 22.20 -21.65
CA PHE A 735 -19.70 22.65 -20.45
C PHE A 735 -19.01 23.90 -19.90
N ARG A 736 -19.81 24.94 -19.65
CA ARG A 736 -19.41 26.13 -18.91
C ARG A 736 -20.17 26.18 -17.59
N PHE A 737 -19.43 26.24 -16.50
CA PHE A 737 -19.95 26.37 -15.16
C PHE A 737 -19.78 27.82 -14.73
N ALA A 738 -20.89 28.55 -14.64
CA ALA A 738 -20.88 29.90 -14.08
C ALA A 738 -20.41 29.83 -12.61
N PRO A 739 -19.61 30.82 -12.15
CA PRO A 739 -19.23 30.89 -10.74
C PRO A 739 -20.49 30.90 -9.89
N THR A 740 -20.58 29.98 -8.93
CA THR A 740 -21.67 30.00 -7.96
C THR A 740 -21.43 31.22 -7.07
N PRO A 741 -22.40 32.14 -6.92
CA PRO A 741 -22.17 33.34 -6.13
C PRO A 741 -21.79 32.91 -4.70
N ALA A 742 -20.59 33.32 -4.26
CA ALA A 742 -20.12 33.03 -2.92
C ALA A 742 -21.19 33.47 -1.92
N ASN A 743 -21.51 32.59 -0.96
CA ASN A 743 -22.69 32.71 -0.14
C ASN A 743 -22.58 33.98 0.70
N LYS A 744 -23.26 35.06 0.28
CA LYS A 744 -23.20 36.35 0.98
C LYS A 744 -23.86 36.14 2.34
N THR A 745 -23.04 36.09 3.38
CA THR A 745 -23.45 36.10 4.78
C THR A 745 -24.53 37.16 4.98
N ASN A 746 -25.64 36.80 5.62
CA ASN A 746 -26.80 37.68 5.85
C ASN A 746 -26.48 38.79 6.87
N ASN A 747 -25.57 39.69 6.50
CA ASN A 747 -25.37 40.97 7.17
C ASN A 747 -26.51 41.92 6.74
N GLN A 748 -27.72 41.61 7.19
CA GLN A 748 -28.78 42.62 7.32
C GLN A 748 -28.42 43.54 8.49
N GLN A 749 -27.42 44.41 8.27
CA GLN A 749 -27.34 45.66 9.01
C GLN A 749 -28.23 46.68 8.30
N GLU A 750 -29.11 47.31 9.05
CA GLU A 750 -30.04 48.32 8.56
C GLU A 750 -29.25 49.48 7.93
N LYS A 751 -29.58 49.81 6.68
CA LYS A 751 -29.16 51.07 6.06
C LYS A 751 -30.31 52.05 6.09
N THR A 752 -30.32 52.90 7.11
CA THR A 752 -31.03 54.18 7.06
C THR A 752 -30.50 55.00 5.88
N GLU A 753 -31.40 55.51 5.03
CA GLU A 753 -31.05 56.52 4.04
C GLU A 753 -30.55 57.81 4.71
N PRO A 754 -29.75 58.61 4.00
CA PRO A 754 -30.31 59.91 3.67
C PRO A 754 -30.17 60.33 2.19
N LEU A 755 -31.02 61.31 1.87
CA LEU A 755 -31.32 62.01 0.62
C LEU A 755 -30.19 62.20 -0.43
N ALA A 756 -30.62 62.34 -1.67
CA ALA A 756 -29.79 62.55 -2.86
C ALA A 756 -29.37 64.01 -3.11
N SER A 757 -28.25 64.17 -3.82
CA SER A 757 -28.07 65.26 -4.79
C SER A 757 -27.05 64.88 -5.89
N GLU A 758 -27.29 65.42 -7.09
CA GLU A 758 -26.33 65.53 -8.22
C GLU A 758 -25.93 64.27 -9.02
N ALA A 759 -25.61 64.53 -10.29
CA ALA A 759 -25.24 63.61 -11.38
C ALA A 759 -24.68 64.46 -12.55
N PRO A 760 -24.15 63.87 -13.65
CA PRO A 760 -23.67 62.51 -13.86
C PRO A 760 -22.19 62.46 -14.31
N ILE A 761 -21.52 61.31 -14.22
CA ILE A 761 -20.33 61.03 -15.04
C ILE A 761 -20.51 59.68 -15.75
N VAL A 762 -20.49 59.71 -17.08
CA VAL A 762 -20.47 58.50 -17.90
C VAL A 762 -19.05 57.94 -17.92
N GLN A 763 -18.80 56.92 -17.11
CA GLN A 763 -17.74 55.97 -17.42
C GLN A 763 -18.34 54.84 -18.27
N THR A 764 -18.00 54.85 -19.56
CA THR A 764 -18.23 53.73 -20.46
C THR A 764 -17.31 52.59 -20.05
N ILE A 765 -17.72 51.81 -19.04
CA ILE A 765 -17.04 50.57 -18.67
C ILE A 765 -17.00 49.69 -19.92
N ASP A 766 -15.81 49.25 -20.34
CA ASP A 766 -15.72 48.38 -21.50
C ASP A 766 -16.39 47.04 -21.15
N ILE A 767 -17.56 46.82 -21.76
CA ILE A 767 -18.36 45.60 -21.64
C ILE A 767 -17.52 44.38 -22.05
N LYS A 768 -16.48 44.58 -22.88
CA LYS A 768 -15.51 43.56 -23.23
C LYS A 768 -14.57 43.22 -22.07
N GLU A 769 -13.98 44.19 -21.36
CA GLU A 769 -13.16 43.89 -20.17
C GLU A 769 -13.97 43.22 -19.05
N GLN A 770 -15.22 43.65 -18.80
CA GLN A 770 -16.06 42.97 -17.80
C GLN A 770 -16.41 41.54 -18.22
N ARG A 771 -16.67 41.31 -19.51
CA ARG A 771 -16.97 40.00 -20.07
C ARG A 771 -15.75 39.08 -20.09
N ASP A 772 -14.58 39.58 -20.43
CA ASP A 772 -13.32 38.84 -20.46
C ASP A 772 -12.85 38.51 -19.02
N ARG A 773 -13.18 39.37 -18.03
CA ARG A 773 -13.03 39.05 -16.59
C ARG A 773 -14.08 38.03 -16.11
N GLN A 774 -15.33 38.08 -16.56
CA GLN A 774 -16.32 37.02 -16.26
C GLN A 774 -15.93 35.66 -16.88
N GLU A 775 -15.43 35.63 -18.12
CA GLU A 775 -14.91 34.40 -18.74
C GLU A 775 -13.60 33.90 -18.08
N SER A 776 -12.99 34.68 -17.17
CA SER A 776 -11.89 34.23 -16.30
C SER A 776 -12.34 33.53 -15.01
N GLU A 777 -13.63 33.65 -14.64
CA GLU A 777 -14.24 32.94 -13.49
C GLU A 777 -15.13 31.76 -13.91
N GLU A 778 -15.52 31.62 -15.19
CA GLU A 778 -16.24 30.44 -15.67
C GLU A 778 -15.35 29.18 -15.66
N GLN A 779 -15.71 28.16 -14.88
CA GLN A 779 -15.03 26.86 -14.95
C GLN A 779 -15.45 26.13 -16.23
N LEU A 780 -14.50 25.86 -17.12
CA LEU A 780 -14.75 25.17 -18.40
C LEU A 780 -14.39 23.69 -18.31
N GLN A 781 -15.23 22.82 -18.89
CA GLN A 781 -14.94 21.40 -19.14
C GLN A 781 -15.42 21.02 -20.55
N CYS A 782 -14.51 20.62 -21.42
CA CYS A 782 -14.82 20.11 -22.75
C CYS A 782 -14.72 18.57 -22.76
N VAL A 783 -15.81 17.91 -23.13
CA VAL A 783 -15.90 16.46 -23.33
C VAL A 783 -15.76 16.15 -24.81
N HIS A 784 -14.85 15.24 -25.13
CA HIS A 784 -14.60 14.78 -26.48
C HIS A 784 -14.95 13.30 -26.61
N ILE A 785 -15.89 12.99 -27.50
CA ILE A 785 -16.36 11.63 -27.79
C ILE A 785 -15.94 11.28 -29.21
N ARG A 786 -15.25 10.15 -29.39
CA ARG A 786 -14.75 9.65 -30.68
C ARG A 786 -14.89 8.13 -30.75
N ARG A 787 -16.04 7.64 -31.21
CA ARG A 787 -16.34 6.20 -31.45
C ARG A 787 -15.96 5.31 -30.27
N GLY A 788 -16.76 5.34 -29.21
CA GLY A 788 -16.49 4.64 -27.95
C GLY A 788 -15.45 5.31 -27.05
N VAL A 789 -14.49 6.08 -27.59
CA VAL A 789 -13.44 6.73 -26.78
C VAL A 789 -13.89 8.09 -26.26
N VAL A 790 -13.82 8.29 -24.94
CA VAL A 790 -14.10 9.58 -24.28
C VAL A 790 -12.87 10.11 -23.56
N TYR A 791 -12.63 11.42 -23.63
CA TYR A 791 -11.66 12.13 -22.79
C TYR A 791 -12.12 13.57 -22.51
N THR A 792 -11.59 14.17 -21.45
CA THR A 792 -11.98 15.51 -20.97
C THR A 792 -10.77 16.44 -20.84
N ARG A 793 -10.99 17.75 -21.05
CA ARG A 793 -10.00 18.83 -20.92
C ARG A 793 -10.69 20.13 -20.54
N ASN A 794 -9.95 21.12 -20.04
CA ASN A 794 -10.50 22.48 -19.80
C ASN A 794 -10.66 23.32 -21.10
N THR A 795 -10.25 22.79 -22.26
CA THR A 795 -10.29 23.46 -23.58
C THR A 795 -10.64 22.46 -24.68
N CYS A 796 -11.40 22.90 -25.70
CA CYS A 796 -11.79 22.04 -26.83
C CYS A 796 -10.75 22.00 -27.96
N GLU A 797 -10.50 20.83 -28.56
CA GLU A 797 -9.66 20.66 -29.77
C GLU A 797 -10.22 21.31 -31.06
N ARG A 798 -11.52 21.63 -31.09
CA ARG A 798 -12.22 22.30 -32.21
C ARG A 798 -13.45 23.05 -31.69
N GLU A 799 -14.16 23.76 -32.57
CA GLU A 799 -15.48 24.34 -32.22
C GLU A 799 -16.42 23.23 -31.71
N PRO A 800 -17.09 23.43 -30.56
CA PRO A 800 -17.95 22.41 -29.96
C PRO A 800 -19.31 22.33 -30.68
N ASP A 801 -19.77 21.10 -30.92
CA ASP A 801 -21.10 20.84 -31.52
C ASP A 801 -22.24 21.21 -30.57
N ILE A 802 -21.94 21.23 -29.26
CA ILE A 802 -22.84 21.55 -28.16
C ILE A 802 -22.11 22.42 -27.13
N VAL A 803 -22.74 23.52 -26.71
CA VAL A 803 -22.35 24.29 -25.52
C VAL A 803 -23.48 24.19 -24.48
N VAL A 804 -23.12 23.73 -23.28
CA VAL A 804 -23.98 23.68 -22.09
C VAL A 804 -23.52 24.78 -21.12
N ARG A 805 -24.43 25.62 -20.65
CA ARG A 805 -24.18 26.58 -19.55
C ARG A 805 -25.02 26.20 -18.34
N THR A 806 -24.40 26.10 -17.16
CA THR A 806 -25.06 25.70 -15.91
C THR A 806 -24.25 26.17 -14.69
N THR A 807 -24.60 25.74 -13.47
CA THR A 807 -23.80 25.91 -12.25
C THR A 807 -23.36 24.54 -11.72
N ALA A 808 -22.29 24.49 -10.92
CA ALA A 808 -21.82 23.25 -10.31
C ALA A 808 -22.92 22.57 -9.46
N ALA A 809 -23.67 23.36 -8.69
CA ALA A 809 -24.80 22.88 -7.89
C ALA A 809 -25.96 22.34 -8.74
N ALA A 810 -26.33 23.02 -9.83
CA ALA A 810 -27.39 22.54 -10.72
C ALA A 810 -27.02 21.23 -11.42
N TRP A 811 -25.77 21.10 -11.85
CA TRP A 811 -25.25 19.87 -12.46
C TRP A 811 -25.16 18.72 -11.45
N LEU A 812 -24.71 19.00 -10.22
CA LEU A 812 -24.66 18.01 -9.15
C LEU A 812 -26.05 17.42 -8.86
N ARG A 813 -27.10 18.25 -8.75
CA ARG A 813 -28.50 17.81 -8.57
C ARG A 813 -29.00 16.87 -9.68
N ILE A 814 -28.40 16.91 -10.87
CA ILE A 814 -28.73 16.01 -11.98
C ILE A 814 -28.02 14.67 -11.82
N LEU A 815 -26.74 14.69 -11.44
CA LEU A 815 -25.95 13.47 -11.18
C LEU A 815 -26.44 12.70 -9.95
N THR A 816 -26.89 13.39 -8.90
CA THR A 816 -27.51 12.79 -7.70
C THR A 816 -28.98 12.40 -7.89
N ARG A 817 -29.53 12.56 -9.11
CA ARG A 817 -30.92 12.26 -9.49
C ARG A 817 -32.00 13.10 -8.75
N GLU A 818 -31.61 14.13 -8.00
CA GLU A 818 -32.52 15.10 -7.36
C GLU A 818 -33.36 15.89 -8.38
N THR A 819 -32.86 16.06 -9.61
CA THR A 819 -33.63 16.69 -10.68
C THR A 819 -33.28 16.14 -12.07
N GLY A 820 -34.28 15.94 -12.94
CA GLY A 820 -34.05 15.48 -14.31
C GLY A 820 -33.46 16.60 -15.20
N PRO A 821 -32.62 16.28 -16.21
CA PRO A 821 -32.04 17.28 -17.12
C PRO A 821 -33.09 18.18 -17.81
N VAL A 822 -34.24 17.61 -18.18
CA VAL A 822 -35.37 18.35 -18.79
C VAL A 822 -35.99 19.35 -17.81
N ALA A 823 -36.14 18.96 -16.54
CA ALA A 823 -36.68 19.84 -15.50
C ALA A 823 -35.68 20.96 -15.14
N ALA A 824 -34.38 20.68 -15.17
CA ALA A 824 -33.35 21.70 -15.05
C ALA A 824 -33.38 22.70 -16.22
N ALA A 825 -33.43 22.22 -17.46
CA ALA A 825 -33.55 23.08 -18.63
C ALA A 825 -34.82 23.95 -18.59
N ALA A 826 -35.97 23.38 -18.18
CA ALA A 826 -37.23 24.12 -18.04
C ALA A 826 -37.21 25.23 -16.98
N ARG A 827 -36.33 25.13 -15.96
CA ARG A 827 -36.10 26.21 -14.96
C ARG A 827 -35.02 27.20 -15.35
N GLY A 828 -34.29 26.96 -16.44
CA GLY A 828 -33.07 27.72 -16.78
C GLY A 828 -31.82 27.32 -15.97
N ASP A 829 -31.88 26.26 -15.14
CA ASP A 829 -30.69 25.67 -14.48
C ASP A 829 -29.65 25.18 -15.52
N ILE A 830 -30.11 24.84 -16.73
CA ILE A 830 -29.29 24.52 -17.91
C ILE A 830 -29.75 25.36 -19.09
N ILE A 831 -28.81 26.03 -19.76
CA ILE A 831 -28.99 26.66 -21.07
C ILE A 831 -28.17 25.90 -22.10
N LEU A 832 -28.80 25.51 -23.21
CA LEU A 832 -28.20 24.69 -24.27
C LEU A 832 -28.09 25.47 -25.59
N LYS A 833 -26.92 25.42 -26.23
CA LYS A 833 -26.71 25.80 -27.64
C LYS A 833 -26.19 24.58 -28.40
N GLY A 834 -26.88 24.14 -29.45
CA GLY A 834 -26.52 22.95 -30.23
C GLY A 834 -27.60 21.87 -30.18
N SER A 835 -27.26 20.64 -30.60
CA SER A 835 -28.24 19.55 -30.72
C SER A 835 -28.54 18.87 -29.38
N LEU A 836 -29.77 19.07 -28.86
CA LEU A 836 -30.27 18.37 -27.68
C LEU A 836 -30.27 16.84 -27.87
N MET A 837 -30.62 16.36 -29.06
CA MET A 837 -30.62 14.92 -29.36
C MET A 837 -29.21 14.33 -29.33
N LEU A 838 -28.20 15.08 -29.77
CA LEU A 838 -26.80 14.66 -29.66
C LEU A 838 -26.32 14.66 -28.21
N LEU A 839 -26.71 15.66 -27.40
CA LEU A 839 -26.38 15.70 -25.96
C LEU A 839 -27.02 14.52 -25.23
N VAL A 840 -28.32 14.25 -25.46
CA VAL A 840 -29.04 13.14 -24.83
C VAL A 840 -28.41 11.80 -25.21
N ARG A 841 -28.05 11.56 -26.47
CA ARG A 841 -27.33 10.35 -26.89
C ARG A 841 -25.94 10.24 -26.25
N SER A 842 -25.22 11.35 -26.14
CA SER A 842 -23.89 11.41 -25.52
C SER A 842 -23.92 11.14 -24.01
N LEU A 843 -24.98 11.57 -23.31
CA LEU A 843 -25.18 11.27 -21.89
C LEU A 843 -25.76 9.85 -21.67
N ALA A 844 -26.59 9.34 -22.59
CA ALA A 844 -27.14 7.98 -22.51
C ALA A 844 -26.08 6.89 -22.73
N ALA A 845 -24.97 7.20 -23.41
CA ALA A 845 -23.82 6.31 -23.53
C ALA A 845 -22.86 6.36 -22.31
N ILE A 846 -23.24 7.03 -21.22
CA ILE A 846 -22.46 7.12 -19.98
C ILE A 846 -23.19 6.36 -18.86
N GLU A 847 -22.54 5.32 -18.34
CA GLU A 847 -23.03 4.46 -17.27
C GLU A 847 -22.93 5.19 -15.92
N LEU A 848 -24.05 5.80 -15.50
CA LEU A 848 -24.15 6.57 -14.25
C LEU A 848 -24.16 5.70 -12.99
N ASP A 849 -24.40 4.39 -13.10
CA ASP A 849 -24.25 3.46 -12.00
C ASP A 849 -22.97 2.62 -12.13
N VAL A 850 -22.51 2.03 -11.02
CA VAL A 850 -21.28 1.20 -10.97
C VAL A 850 -21.59 -0.29 -10.92
N ASP A 851 -22.83 -0.62 -10.55
CA ASP A 851 -23.35 -1.92 -10.12
C ASP A 851 -24.56 -2.34 -10.96
#